data_AF-A0AAW0BCQ2-F1
#
_entry.id   AF-A0AAW0BCQ2-F1
#
_cell.length_a   1.000
_cell.length_b   1.000
_cell.length_c   1.000
_cell.angle_alpha   90.00
_cell.angle_beta   90.00
_cell.angle_gamma   90.00
#
_symmetry.space_group_name_H-M   'P 1'
#
loop_
_entity.id
_entity.type
_entity.pdbx_description
1 polymer ?
#
loop_
_entity_poly.entity_id
_entity_poly.type
_entity_poly.pdbx_seq_one_letter_code
_entity_poly.pdbx_strand_id
1 'polypeptide(L)'
;MSSSTTSTTAASMAVDAPKPFKLNLDDFIATALSSTPQELHPFFDGFRTLYTKKLWHQLTLKLFSFFDHPASKPYRVDVFESFVRDFETKINQLRLVEMGVKVSKEIDNPQTHLTFLSSLLERITTVPSNSKSEEANVLLLATIARAKLLYGDLEGTKTDMDKAWAVLDRLEGVDNGVNAAYYQVAGDYYKAKGEYAPYYRHSLLYLACVPNLETDMSAEDRLARAHDLGISAFLGDTIYNFGELLMHPILDSLDGTPHEWIKKLLFTFNEGNIGKFEALAPLFPKEPILQENYAFLRQKICLMALIESVFKRAANNRTMTFQTIAEETRLPLDEVEHLVMKALSLKLIRGSLDQVDQKAQITWVQPRVLSREQIGTLAKGLGEWVDKLNKVEQRIAPEFDRSLTTTTMVLTHPSIVDGWFREISSQWPGQAMTLKVNKILHVEKSLYQDVLVFESATYGNVLILDGVIQCTERDEFSYQEMIAHLPLASHPNPKKVLVIGGGDGGVVREALKHPSVEHVVLCDIDEAVVRVSKQFLPHMSALLASPKVTVHIGDGFKFLAENESTYDVIVTDSSDPVGPAESLFQKPYFQLLHDALAPGGSISTQGECLWLHLPLIKELREMTKGIFPVTEYAFTTIPTYPSGQIGFVVATKDASRDLRTPLRDVEGTKYYNRGVHSAAFVLPEFGRAILEDGKDVRPTYGRIAREAEVKASGKKAKKILLLGSGFVARPCAEYLVRDPGNELTVACRTLATAQGLCEGLPSTTAISLDVSDTSALESAVAAHDLVISLIPYTHHAAVIKAAIKGKTNVVTTSYVSPAMRELDAAAREAGICVMNEIGLDPGIDHLYAVKLIDEVHSKGGKIKHFLSYCGGLPSPESSGNPLGYKFSWSSRGVLLALLNPASFLSNGSATHIPGQELMSHAKPYFISPAFAFVAYPNRDSLPFQQFYNIPEAETVVRGTLRYQGFPEFIGALVKLGWLNSDAKEWLVDGMEWREVTKLASAANDNSEAGLIARIKQVCAFPTESESERIISGLRWIGMFSSEKVAVRSGNLLDTLCARLEGLMKYEQGERDLVMLQHKFVVQWKDGKEETITSTLEAYGSPNGHSAMALTVGLPCGIASQLVLDGVLNTPGVHAPYSKEICDPIRERLESEGLGLTERVL
;
A
#
# COMPACT_ATOMS: atom_id res chain seq x y z
N MET A 1 -9.49 -47.86 50.56
CA MET A 1 -8.95 -47.92 51.93
C MET A 1 -8.80 -46.49 52.43
N SER A 2 -9.21 -46.25 53.68
CA SER A 2 -9.13 -45.03 54.50
C SER A 2 -7.78 -44.29 54.41
N SER A 3 -7.61 -42.99 54.67
CA SER A 3 -8.36 -41.99 55.45
C SER A 3 -7.73 -40.58 55.29
N SER A 4 -8.53 -39.58 55.68
CA SER A 4 -8.20 -38.32 56.38
C SER A 4 -7.63 -37.12 55.62
N THR A 5 -8.45 -36.07 55.70
CA THR A 5 -8.27 -34.63 55.46
C THR A 5 -7.24 -33.93 56.34
N THR A 6 -6.56 -32.92 55.80
CA THR A 6 -6.15 -31.69 56.50
C THR A 6 -6.03 -30.50 55.53
N SER A 7 -6.61 -29.37 55.93
CA SER A 7 -6.59 -28.08 55.24
C SER A 7 -5.30 -27.29 55.51
N THR A 8 -4.84 -26.45 54.57
CA THR A 8 -4.03 -25.26 54.90
C THR A 8 -4.12 -24.18 53.81
N THR A 9 -4.79 -23.07 54.18
CA THR A 9 -4.50 -21.66 53.84
C THR A 9 -3.95 -21.32 52.44
N ALA A 10 -4.80 -20.73 51.59
CA ALA A 10 -4.40 -19.99 50.41
C ALA A 10 -3.79 -18.64 50.80
N ALA A 11 -2.46 -18.53 50.70
CA ALA A 11 -1.74 -17.26 50.70
C ALA A 11 -1.54 -16.81 49.24
N SER A 12 -1.96 -15.59 48.95
CA SER A 12 -1.72 -14.89 47.70
C SER A 12 -0.21 -14.76 47.45
N MET A 13 0.32 -15.46 46.45
CA MET A 13 1.62 -15.12 45.88
C MET A 13 1.40 -14.17 44.70
N ALA A 14 1.69 -12.90 44.93
CA ALA A 14 2.02 -11.97 43.87
C ALA A 14 3.16 -12.57 43.04
N VAL A 15 2.99 -12.63 41.72
CA VAL A 15 4.04 -13.04 40.80
C VAL A 15 5.01 -11.86 40.70
N ASP A 16 6.10 -11.93 41.46
CA ASP A 16 7.25 -11.05 41.28
C ASP A 16 7.76 -11.15 39.83
N ALA A 17 8.12 -10.02 39.24
CA ALA A 17 8.76 -9.98 37.92
C ALA A 17 10.04 -10.85 37.91
N PRO A 18 10.34 -11.56 36.81
CA PRO A 18 11.51 -12.45 36.74
C PRO A 18 12.80 -11.65 36.96
N LYS A 19 13.62 -12.11 37.92
CA LYS A 19 14.96 -11.55 38.18
C LYS A 19 15.84 -11.69 36.94
N PRO A 20 16.66 -10.68 36.60
CA PRO A 20 17.58 -10.77 35.47
C PRO A 20 18.64 -11.85 35.73
N PHE A 21 18.82 -12.75 34.75
CA PHE A 21 19.92 -13.71 34.75
C PHE A 21 21.26 -12.96 34.72
N LYS A 22 22.22 -13.39 35.55
CA LYS A 22 23.54 -12.76 35.64
C LYS A 22 24.61 -13.83 35.47
N LEU A 23 25.32 -13.78 34.36
CA LEU A 23 26.38 -14.73 34.02
C LEU A 23 27.61 -14.55 34.92
N ASN A 24 28.18 -15.66 35.42
CA ASN A 24 29.56 -15.69 35.89
C ASN A 24 30.47 -16.17 34.75
N LEU A 25 31.18 -15.21 34.12
CA LEU A 25 31.96 -15.45 32.91
C LEU A 25 33.11 -16.46 33.13
N ASP A 26 33.79 -16.39 34.25
CA ASP A 26 34.96 -17.24 34.51
C ASP A 26 34.55 -18.70 34.77
N ASP A 27 33.42 -18.92 35.46
CA ASP A 27 32.86 -20.27 35.70
C ASP A 27 32.34 -20.90 34.40
N PHE A 28 31.67 -20.12 33.54
CA PHE A 28 31.17 -20.60 32.25
C PHE A 28 32.32 -21.02 31.32
N ILE A 29 33.36 -20.19 31.19
CA ILE A 29 34.50 -20.50 30.32
C ILE A 29 35.31 -21.69 30.87
N ALA A 30 35.52 -21.79 32.18
CA ALA A 30 36.19 -22.94 32.78
C ALA A 30 35.43 -24.26 32.53
N THR A 31 34.09 -24.22 32.66
CA THR A 31 33.22 -25.37 32.39
C THR A 31 33.24 -25.73 30.91
N ALA A 32 33.14 -24.74 30.01
CA ALA A 32 33.17 -24.95 28.56
C ALA A 32 34.51 -25.54 28.08
N LEU A 33 35.64 -25.04 28.57
CA LEU A 33 36.97 -25.57 28.21
C LEU A 33 37.20 -27.01 28.71
N SER A 34 36.56 -27.40 29.81
CA SER A 34 36.65 -28.76 30.36
C SER A 34 35.73 -29.77 29.66
N SER A 35 34.65 -29.32 29.02
CA SER A 35 33.58 -30.16 28.48
C SER A 35 33.53 -30.20 26.95
N THR A 36 34.32 -29.37 26.26
CA THR A 36 34.34 -29.25 24.79
C THR A 36 35.68 -29.69 24.16
N PRO A 37 35.68 -30.16 22.90
CA PRO A 37 36.89 -30.52 22.17
C PRO A 37 37.87 -29.34 21.99
N GLN A 38 39.18 -29.62 21.90
CA GLN A 38 40.25 -28.61 21.74
C GLN A 38 40.03 -27.69 20.53
N GLU A 39 39.38 -28.17 19.49
CA GLU A 39 39.05 -27.39 18.28
C GLU A 39 38.08 -26.23 18.55
N LEU A 40 37.27 -26.30 19.62
CA LEU A 40 36.32 -25.25 19.99
C LEU A 40 36.90 -24.23 20.99
N HIS A 41 38.04 -24.52 21.62
CA HIS A 41 38.67 -23.66 22.63
C HIS A 41 38.96 -22.23 22.13
N PRO A 42 39.43 -22.00 20.88
CA PRO A 42 39.65 -20.66 20.35
C PRO A 42 38.37 -19.80 20.26
N PHE A 43 37.19 -20.43 20.15
CA PHE A 43 35.91 -19.70 20.16
C PHE A 43 35.59 -19.19 21.56
N PHE A 44 35.78 -20.01 22.60
CA PHE A 44 35.54 -19.62 24.00
C PHE A 44 36.51 -18.54 24.49
N ASP A 45 37.79 -18.59 24.12
CA ASP A 45 38.75 -17.51 24.38
C ASP A 45 38.35 -16.21 23.66
N GLY A 46 37.82 -16.35 22.44
CA GLY A 46 37.20 -15.27 21.68
C GLY A 46 35.99 -14.68 22.40
N PHE A 47 35.09 -15.51 22.91
CA PHE A 47 33.92 -15.08 23.68
C PHE A 47 34.33 -14.31 24.93
N ARG A 48 35.31 -14.83 25.69
CA ARG A 48 35.86 -14.17 26.88
C ARG A 48 36.38 -12.77 26.55
N THR A 49 37.17 -12.65 25.49
CA THR A 49 37.77 -11.37 25.08
C THR A 49 36.71 -10.37 24.62
N LEU A 50 35.79 -10.79 23.75
CA LEU A 50 34.78 -9.92 23.14
C LEU A 50 33.69 -9.51 24.15
N TYR A 51 33.29 -10.41 25.05
CA TYR A 51 32.35 -10.13 26.13
C TYR A 51 32.96 -9.14 27.14
N THR A 52 34.22 -9.35 27.56
CA THR A 52 34.92 -8.43 28.49
C THR A 52 35.07 -7.03 27.90
N LYS A 53 35.34 -6.94 26.59
CA LYS A 53 35.42 -5.68 25.85
C LYS A 53 34.05 -5.07 25.47
N LYS A 54 32.94 -5.75 25.79
CA LYS A 54 31.56 -5.34 25.46
C LYS A 54 31.31 -5.12 23.95
N LEU A 55 31.98 -5.90 23.11
CA LEU A 55 31.87 -5.81 21.64
C LEU A 55 30.75 -6.73 21.11
N TRP A 56 29.49 -6.35 21.38
CA TRP A 56 28.30 -7.20 21.15
C TRP A 56 28.10 -7.63 19.68
N HIS A 57 28.40 -6.76 18.72
CA HIS A 57 28.28 -7.10 17.30
C HIS A 57 29.32 -8.16 16.86
N GLN A 58 30.59 -7.95 17.19
CA GLN A 58 31.66 -8.92 16.91
C GLN A 58 31.46 -10.23 17.67
N LEU A 59 30.94 -10.16 18.90
CA LEU A 59 30.55 -11.34 19.68
C LEU A 59 29.43 -12.12 18.97
N THR A 60 28.44 -11.42 18.42
CA THR A 60 27.34 -12.03 17.65
C THR A 60 27.86 -12.75 16.40
N LEU A 61 28.74 -12.12 15.61
CA LEU A 61 29.35 -12.74 14.43
C LEU A 61 30.18 -13.98 14.82
N LYS A 62 30.94 -13.90 15.92
CA LYS A 62 31.73 -15.03 16.40
C LYS A 62 30.85 -16.17 16.93
N LEU A 63 29.70 -15.86 17.53
CA LEU A 63 28.70 -16.87 17.91
C LEU A 63 28.09 -17.56 16.70
N PHE A 64 27.77 -16.83 15.62
CA PHE A 64 27.34 -17.47 14.37
C PHE A 64 28.42 -18.41 13.81
N SER A 65 29.68 -18.00 13.78
CA SER A 65 30.78 -18.88 13.34
C SER A 65 30.93 -20.13 14.21
N PHE A 66 30.63 -20.04 15.52
CA PHE A 66 30.57 -21.18 16.42
C PHE A 66 29.36 -22.07 16.11
N PHE A 67 28.16 -21.49 15.95
CA PHE A 67 26.94 -22.24 15.61
C PHE A 67 26.99 -22.89 14.22
N ASP A 68 27.81 -22.39 13.29
CA ASP A 68 27.99 -23.01 11.98
C ASP A 68 29.06 -24.12 11.98
N HIS A 69 29.91 -24.18 13.01
CA HIS A 69 30.93 -25.23 13.12
C HIS A 69 30.30 -26.61 13.40
N PRO A 70 30.64 -27.69 12.67
CA PRO A 70 30.05 -29.02 12.88
C PRO A 70 30.26 -29.58 14.30
N ALA A 71 31.43 -29.34 14.91
CA ALA A 71 31.75 -29.84 16.25
C ALA A 71 30.96 -29.16 17.38
N SER A 72 30.29 -28.02 17.12
CA SER A 72 29.57 -27.28 18.16
C SER A 72 28.18 -27.84 18.47
N LYS A 73 27.63 -28.71 17.61
CA LYS A 73 26.24 -29.23 17.69
C LYS A 73 25.77 -29.63 19.10
N PRO A 74 26.52 -30.44 19.89
CA PRO A 74 26.06 -30.89 21.21
C PRO A 74 26.00 -29.78 22.26
N TYR A 75 26.67 -28.66 22.03
CA TYR A 75 26.89 -27.60 23.01
C TYR A 75 26.08 -26.32 22.73
N ARG A 76 25.36 -26.26 21.61
CA ARG A 76 24.68 -25.03 21.16
C ARG A 76 23.57 -24.58 22.11
N VAL A 77 22.81 -25.53 22.66
CA VAL A 77 21.71 -25.27 23.60
C VAL A 77 22.23 -24.67 24.91
N ASP A 78 23.29 -25.27 25.48
CA ASP A 78 23.89 -24.78 26.72
C ASP A 78 24.54 -23.40 26.54
N VAL A 79 25.26 -23.18 25.43
CA VAL A 79 25.83 -21.85 25.13
C VAL A 79 24.72 -20.79 24.97
N PHE A 80 23.59 -21.13 24.34
CA PHE A 80 22.50 -20.18 24.18
C PHE A 80 21.84 -19.81 25.52
N GLU A 81 21.49 -20.81 26.34
CA GLU A 81 20.81 -20.59 27.63
C GLU A 81 21.73 -20.03 28.73
N SER A 82 22.98 -20.47 28.76
CA SER A 82 23.93 -20.09 29.82
C SER A 82 24.69 -18.81 29.48
N PHE A 83 24.96 -18.50 28.21
CA PHE A 83 25.81 -17.36 27.82
C PHE A 83 25.05 -16.26 27.06
N VAL A 84 24.30 -16.59 26.00
CA VAL A 84 23.58 -15.59 25.18
C VAL A 84 22.50 -14.85 25.99
N ARG A 85 21.87 -15.53 26.94
CA ARG A 85 20.82 -14.98 27.82
C ARG A 85 21.23 -13.73 28.61
N ASP A 86 22.51 -13.56 28.94
CA ASP A 86 22.97 -12.40 29.73
C ASP A 86 22.95 -11.07 28.94
N PHE A 87 23.03 -11.14 27.61
CA PHE A 87 23.12 -9.97 26.74
C PHE A 87 22.12 -9.97 25.58
N GLU A 88 21.10 -10.82 25.63
CA GLU A 88 20.05 -10.95 24.59
C GLU A 88 19.32 -9.62 24.30
N THR A 89 19.15 -8.76 25.31
CA THR A 89 18.55 -7.41 25.16
C THR A 89 19.47 -6.39 24.47
N LYS A 90 20.77 -6.71 24.32
CA LYS A 90 21.79 -5.82 23.77
C LYS A 90 22.16 -6.15 22.32
N ILE A 91 21.55 -7.19 21.73
CA ILE A 91 21.78 -7.62 20.35
C ILE A 91 20.54 -7.43 19.49
N ASN A 92 20.75 -7.43 18.18
CA ASN A 92 19.66 -7.35 17.21
C ASN A 92 18.71 -8.55 17.40
N GLN A 93 17.41 -8.27 17.57
CA GLN A 93 16.41 -9.28 17.89
C GLN A 93 16.21 -10.31 16.76
N LEU A 94 16.33 -9.91 15.48
CA LEU A 94 16.29 -10.83 14.35
C LEU A 94 17.46 -11.81 14.41
N ARG A 95 18.69 -11.31 14.68
CA ARG A 95 19.87 -12.16 14.85
C ARG A 95 19.75 -13.11 16.05
N LEU A 96 19.13 -12.66 17.15
CA LEU A 96 18.83 -13.51 18.30
C LEU A 96 17.89 -14.67 17.92
N VAL A 97 16.83 -14.38 17.16
CA VAL A 97 15.91 -15.41 16.66
C VAL A 97 16.60 -16.36 15.69
N GLU A 98 17.39 -15.87 14.73
CA GLU A 98 18.16 -16.73 13.83
C GLU A 98 19.05 -17.74 14.59
N MET A 99 19.73 -17.28 15.66
CA MET A 99 20.50 -18.15 16.54
C MET A 99 19.59 -19.16 17.26
N GLY A 100 18.47 -18.71 17.81
CA GLY A 100 17.46 -19.56 18.46
C GLY A 100 16.92 -20.64 17.52
N VAL A 101 16.61 -20.31 16.26
CA VAL A 101 16.12 -21.24 15.23
C VAL A 101 17.20 -22.27 14.85
N LYS A 102 18.49 -21.87 14.80
CA LYS A 102 19.59 -22.82 14.57
C LYS A 102 19.76 -23.79 15.75
N VAL A 103 19.63 -23.28 16.98
CA VAL A 103 19.72 -24.09 18.22
C VAL A 103 18.54 -25.05 18.32
N SER A 104 17.34 -24.62 17.94
CA SER A 104 16.11 -25.41 18.08
C SER A 104 16.13 -26.68 17.23
N LYS A 105 16.85 -26.68 16.10
CA LYS A 105 17.03 -27.86 15.23
C LYS A 105 17.73 -29.05 15.90
N GLU A 106 18.47 -28.82 16.99
CA GLU A 106 19.18 -29.87 17.73
C GLU A 106 18.36 -30.39 18.93
N ILE A 107 17.13 -29.91 19.13
CA ILE A 107 16.24 -30.36 20.20
C ILE A 107 15.34 -31.48 19.67
N ASP A 108 15.69 -32.73 19.97
CA ASP A 108 14.96 -33.90 19.47
C ASP A 108 13.59 -34.12 20.15
N ASN A 109 13.41 -33.63 21.38
CA ASN A 109 12.16 -33.81 22.14
C ASN A 109 11.10 -32.76 21.70
N PRO A 110 9.94 -33.18 21.15
CA PRO A 110 8.90 -32.26 20.65
C PRO A 110 8.37 -31.28 21.69
N GLN A 111 8.18 -31.72 22.93
CA GLN A 111 7.66 -30.89 24.01
C GLN A 111 8.69 -29.85 24.43
N THR A 112 9.95 -30.26 24.55
CA THR A 112 11.06 -29.35 24.88
C THR A 112 11.32 -28.35 23.75
N HIS A 113 11.18 -28.78 22.49
CA HIS A 113 11.38 -27.92 21.31
C HIS A 113 10.32 -26.81 21.24
N LEU A 114 9.03 -27.14 21.39
CA LEU A 114 7.97 -26.13 21.40
C LEU A 114 8.05 -25.21 22.63
N THR A 115 8.43 -25.75 23.80
CA THR A 115 8.60 -24.95 25.02
C THR A 115 9.73 -23.93 24.87
N PHE A 116 10.86 -24.34 24.26
CA PHE A 116 11.99 -23.44 23.98
C PHE A 116 11.59 -22.30 23.03
N LEU A 117 10.95 -22.61 21.90
CA LEU A 117 10.52 -21.60 20.93
C LEU A 117 9.43 -20.67 21.49
N SER A 118 8.47 -21.20 22.26
CA SER A 118 7.41 -20.39 22.88
C SER A 118 7.96 -19.46 23.96
N SER A 119 8.93 -19.93 24.75
CA SER A 119 9.66 -19.10 25.72
C SER A 119 10.47 -17.99 25.03
N LEU A 120 11.09 -18.28 23.89
CA LEU A 120 11.76 -17.24 23.09
C LEU A 120 10.76 -16.22 22.53
N LEU A 121 9.56 -16.66 22.14
CA LEU A 121 8.51 -15.80 21.61
C LEU A 121 8.01 -14.82 22.67
N GLU A 122 7.67 -15.32 23.86
CA GLU A 122 7.23 -14.48 24.99
C GLU A 122 8.24 -13.37 25.30
N ARG A 123 9.54 -13.73 25.35
CA ARG A 123 10.63 -12.77 25.59
C ARG A 123 10.69 -11.65 24.55
N ILE A 124 10.52 -11.96 23.27
CA ILE A 124 10.56 -10.95 22.19
C ILE A 124 9.33 -10.06 22.22
N THR A 125 8.14 -10.59 22.52
CA THR A 125 6.91 -9.79 22.64
C THR A 125 6.92 -8.76 23.79
N THR A 126 7.84 -8.88 24.76
CA THR A 126 7.97 -7.92 25.88
C THR A 126 8.84 -6.71 25.56
N VAL A 127 9.53 -6.69 24.42
CA VAL A 127 10.41 -5.58 24.00
C VAL A 127 9.58 -4.53 23.21
N PRO A 128 9.77 -3.21 23.43
CA PRO A 128 9.02 -2.17 22.72
C PRO A 128 9.18 -2.28 21.19
N SER A 129 8.06 -2.15 20.47
CA SER A 129 7.92 -2.45 19.04
C SER A 129 8.77 -1.52 18.15
N ASN A 130 9.69 -2.11 17.40
CA ASN A 130 10.41 -1.51 16.26
C ASN A 130 10.39 -2.52 15.09
N SER A 131 10.61 -2.08 13.84
CA SER A 131 10.41 -2.95 12.64
C SER A 131 11.20 -4.28 12.72
N LYS A 132 12.45 -4.23 13.19
CA LYS A 132 13.32 -5.41 13.32
C LYS A 132 12.89 -6.39 14.41
N SER A 133 12.17 -5.93 15.43
CA SER A 133 11.57 -6.79 16.46
C SER A 133 10.29 -7.47 15.95
N GLU A 134 9.58 -6.84 15.02
CA GLU A 134 8.39 -7.41 14.39
C GLU A 134 8.77 -8.49 13.35
N GLU A 135 9.83 -8.27 12.56
CA GLU A 135 10.41 -9.29 11.68
C GLU A 135 10.88 -10.53 12.46
N ALA A 136 11.54 -10.32 13.60
CA ALA A 136 11.96 -11.39 14.49
C ALA A 136 10.77 -12.21 15.03
N ASN A 137 9.66 -11.53 15.35
CA ASN A 137 8.42 -12.16 15.77
C ASN A 137 7.81 -13.02 14.65
N VAL A 138 7.75 -12.51 13.41
CA VAL A 138 7.26 -13.28 12.26
C VAL A 138 8.11 -14.52 11.99
N LEU A 139 9.44 -14.40 11.98
CA LEU A 139 10.35 -15.53 11.77
C LEU A 139 10.16 -16.63 12.83
N LEU A 140 9.96 -16.23 14.09
CA LEU A 140 9.76 -17.17 15.18
C LEU A 140 8.38 -17.83 15.14
N LEU A 141 7.32 -17.08 14.86
CA LEU A 141 5.97 -17.62 14.65
C LEU A 141 5.93 -18.62 13.49
N ALA A 142 6.57 -18.29 12.36
CA ALA A 142 6.69 -19.20 11.22
C ALA A 142 7.45 -20.50 11.59
N THR A 143 8.52 -20.38 12.40
CA THR A 143 9.28 -21.55 12.89
C THR A 143 8.46 -22.41 13.85
N ILE A 144 7.69 -21.80 14.76
CA ILE A 144 6.78 -22.50 15.68
C ILE A 144 5.69 -23.22 14.89
N ALA A 145 5.07 -22.53 13.92
CA ALA A 145 4.06 -23.10 13.05
C ALA A 145 4.62 -24.32 12.29
N ARG A 146 5.85 -24.23 11.78
CA ARG A 146 6.52 -25.36 11.10
C ARG A 146 6.79 -26.53 12.04
N ALA A 147 7.22 -26.28 13.28
CA ALA A 147 7.44 -27.32 14.28
C ALA A 147 6.10 -28.02 14.63
N LYS A 148 5.03 -27.25 14.85
CA LYS A 148 3.67 -27.78 15.09
C LYS A 148 3.17 -28.63 13.93
N LEU A 149 3.42 -28.18 12.69
CA LEU A 149 3.06 -28.93 11.49
C LEU A 149 3.77 -30.29 11.42
N LEU A 150 5.07 -30.31 11.72
CA LEU A 150 5.88 -31.55 11.76
C LEU A 150 5.35 -32.54 12.82
N TYR A 151 4.81 -32.02 13.92
CA TYR A 151 4.22 -32.83 14.99
C TYR A 151 2.73 -33.16 14.78
N GLY A 152 2.13 -32.74 13.66
CA GLY A 152 0.75 -33.05 13.29
C GLY A 152 -0.32 -32.12 13.85
N ASP A 153 0.05 -30.98 14.46
CA ASP A 153 -0.89 -29.98 14.98
C ASP A 153 -1.29 -28.96 13.90
N LEU A 154 -2.30 -29.30 13.10
CA LEU A 154 -2.80 -28.46 12.01
C LEU A 154 -3.54 -27.19 12.49
N GLU A 155 -4.24 -27.25 13.62
CA GLU A 155 -4.99 -26.10 14.14
C GLU A 155 -4.06 -25.06 14.76
N GLY A 156 -3.07 -25.50 15.52
CA GLY A 156 -2.04 -24.63 16.07
C GLY A 156 -1.15 -24.03 14.99
N THR A 157 -0.81 -24.80 13.95
CA THR A 157 -0.07 -24.29 12.77
C THR A 157 -0.81 -23.13 12.11
N LYS A 158 -2.12 -23.29 11.85
CA LYS A 158 -2.93 -22.24 11.24
C LYS A 158 -2.99 -20.98 12.11
N THR A 159 -3.21 -21.16 13.41
CA THR A 159 -3.34 -20.05 14.35
C THR A 159 -2.07 -19.19 14.38
N ASP A 160 -0.89 -19.81 14.41
CA ASP A 160 0.37 -19.07 14.43
C ASP A 160 0.76 -18.52 13.07
N MET A 161 0.38 -19.19 11.98
CA MET A 161 0.51 -18.67 10.62
C MET A 161 -0.36 -17.43 10.39
N ASP A 162 -1.62 -17.44 10.82
CA ASP A 162 -2.53 -16.29 10.70
C ASP A 162 -2.01 -15.08 11.51
N LYS A 163 -1.43 -15.32 12.70
CA LYS A 163 -0.74 -14.28 13.49
C LYS A 163 0.50 -13.73 12.79
N ALA A 164 1.31 -14.61 12.20
CA ALA A 164 2.49 -14.21 11.45
C ALA A 164 2.11 -13.35 10.23
N TRP A 165 1.06 -13.74 9.49
CA TRP A 165 0.54 -12.98 8.36
C TRP A 165 0.03 -11.59 8.76
N ALA A 166 -0.71 -11.49 9.87
CA ALA A 166 -1.24 -10.21 10.35
C ALA A 166 -0.14 -9.19 10.69
N VAL A 167 1.06 -9.66 11.05
CA VAL A 167 2.25 -8.82 11.26
C VAL A 167 3.01 -8.62 9.94
N LEU A 168 3.09 -9.62 9.07
CA LEU A 168 3.83 -9.54 7.82
C LEU A 168 3.17 -8.60 6.79
N ASP A 169 1.84 -8.60 6.71
CA ASP A 169 1.04 -7.81 5.75
C ASP A 169 1.15 -6.28 5.96
N ARG A 170 1.58 -5.84 7.15
CA ARG A 170 1.76 -4.42 7.49
C ARG A 170 3.20 -3.92 7.38
N LEU A 171 4.17 -4.80 7.16
CA LEU A 171 5.59 -4.44 7.14
C LEU A 171 6.05 -4.13 5.71
N GLU A 172 6.65 -2.96 5.50
CA GLU A 172 7.29 -2.57 4.23
C GLU A 172 8.80 -2.90 4.29
N GLY A 173 9.35 -3.57 3.27
CA GLY A 173 10.79 -3.84 3.16
C GLY A 173 11.32 -4.98 4.05
N VAL A 174 10.58 -6.09 4.15
CA VAL A 174 10.93 -7.26 4.98
C VAL A 174 12.09 -8.08 4.41
N ASP A 175 12.98 -8.56 5.28
CA ASP A 175 14.08 -9.46 4.90
C ASP A 175 13.58 -10.74 4.20
N ASN A 176 14.24 -11.12 3.10
CA ASN A 176 13.85 -12.27 2.29
C ASN A 176 13.84 -13.59 3.09
N GLY A 177 14.69 -13.74 4.11
CA GLY A 177 14.72 -14.92 4.97
C GLY A 177 13.45 -15.07 5.83
N VAL A 178 12.86 -13.94 6.25
CA VAL A 178 11.60 -13.90 7.01
C VAL A 178 10.42 -14.26 6.11
N ASN A 179 10.36 -13.65 4.91
CA ASN A 179 9.36 -13.98 3.90
C ASN A 179 9.44 -15.46 3.48
N ALA A 180 10.66 -15.96 3.24
CA ALA A 180 10.89 -17.36 2.89
C ALA A 180 10.42 -18.30 4.00
N ALA A 181 10.71 -18.02 5.27
CA ALA A 181 10.28 -18.86 6.38
C ALA A 181 8.74 -18.97 6.48
N TYR A 182 8.02 -17.86 6.28
CA TYR A 182 6.56 -17.84 6.27
C TYR A 182 5.98 -18.59 5.06
N TYR A 183 6.43 -18.28 3.84
CA TYR A 183 5.91 -18.94 2.64
C TYR A 183 6.25 -20.43 2.59
N GLN A 184 7.36 -20.84 3.19
CA GLN A 184 7.69 -22.26 3.35
C GLN A 184 6.67 -23.00 4.21
N VAL A 185 6.37 -22.50 5.42
CA VAL A 185 5.39 -23.15 6.30
C VAL A 185 3.97 -23.10 5.72
N ALA A 186 3.61 -21.99 5.07
CA ALA A 186 2.31 -21.88 4.41
C ALA A 186 2.18 -22.90 3.28
N GLY A 187 3.21 -23.04 2.43
CA GLY A 187 3.27 -24.10 1.42
C GLY A 187 3.11 -25.48 2.05
N ASP A 188 3.96 -25.84 3.00
CA ASP A 188 3.94 -27.17 3.62
C ASP A 188 2.59 -27.47 4.31
N TYR A 189 1.92 -26.47 4.90
CA TYR A 189 0.59 -26.58 5.50
C TYR A 189 -0.49 -26.92 4.46
N TYR A 190 -0.54 -26.18 3.35
CA TYR A 190 -1.51 -26.43 2.29
C TYR A 190 -1.23 -27.75 1.56
N LYS A 191 0.03 -28.16 1.46
CA LYS A 191 0.40 -29.51 0.99
C LYS A 191 -0.19 -30.59 1.89
N ALA A 192 -0.04 -30.45 3.22
CA ALA A 192 -0.57 -31.42 4.18
C ALA A 192 -2.11 -31.53 4.15
N LYS A 193 -2.80 -30.44 3.79
CA LYS A 193 -4.26 -30.42 3.62
C LYS A 193 -4.76 -30.93 2.26
N GLY A 194 -3.88 -31.11 1.29
CA GLY A 194 -4.27 -31.42 -0.09
C GLY A 194 -4.90 -30.22 -0.83
N GLU A 195 -4.60 -28.99 -0.41
CA GLU A 195 -5.09 -27.76 -1.05
C GLU A 195 -4.09 -27.27 -2.12
N TYR A 196 -4.30 -27.70 -3.36
CA TYR A 196 -3.35 -27.50 -4.46
C TYR A 196 -3.17 -26.03 -4.89
N ALA A 197 -4.25 -25.24 -4.98
CA ALA A 197 -4.15 -23.86 -5.46
C ALA A 197 -3.44 -22.91 -4.46
N PRO A 198 -3.74 -22.96 -3.15
CA PRO A 198 -2.95 -22.24 -2.14
C PRO A 198 -1.49 -22.71 -2.09
N TYR A 199 -1.23 -24.03 -2.16
CA TYR A 199 0.13 -24.57 -2.22
C TYR A 199 0.93 -23.99 -3.38
N TYR A 200 0.34 -23.96 -4.58
CA TYR A 200 0.96 -23.41 -5.78
C TYR A 200 1.40 -21.95 -5.60
N ARG A 201 0.50 -21.10 -5.08
CA ARG A 201 0.78 -19.66 -4.88
C ARG A 201 1.89 -19.43 -3.84
N HIS A 202 1.76 -20.05 -2.66
CA HIS A 202 2.75 -19.85 -1.59
C HIS A 202 4.11 -20.47 -1.93
N SER A 203 4.14 -21.57 -2.69
CA SER A 203 5.40 -22.18 -3.13
C SER A 203 6.13 -21.35 -4.18
N LEU A 204 5.42 -20.65 -5.08
CA LEU A 204 6.06 -19.70 -6.00
C LEU A 204 6.60 -18.46 -5.27
N LEU A 205 5.85 -17.93 -4.30
CA LEU A 205 6.32 -16.82 -3.46
C LEU A 205 7.55 -17.20 -2.63
N TYR A 206 7.60 -18.44 -2.12
CA TYR A 206 8.79 -18.99 -1.48
C TYR A 206 10.00 -19.00 -2.43
N LEU A 207 9.83 -19.49 -3.67
CA LEU A 207 10.90 -19.52 -4.67
C LEU A 207 11.37 -18.10 -5.04
N ALA A 208 10.47 -17.11 -5.08
CA ALA A 208 10.83 -15.71 -5.30
C ALA A 208 11.70 -15.13 -4.16
N CYS A 209 11.56 -15.65 -2.94
CA CYS A 209 12.36 -15.24 -1.79
C CYS A 209 13.71 -15.99 -1.69
N VAL A 210 13.93 -17.02 -2.52
CA VAL A 210 15.14 -17.84 -2.53
C VAL A 210 15.88 -17.65 -3.88
N PRO A 211 16.75 -16.64 -3.99
CA PRO A 211 17.33 -16.24 -5.27
C PRO A 211 18.28 -17.27 -5.88
N ASN A 212 18.93 -18.14 -5.07
CA ASN A 212 19.91 -19.11 -5.54
C ASN A 212 19.50 -20.56 -5.24
N LEU A 213 18.81 -21.19 -6.19
CA LEU A 213 18.31 -22.56 -6.05
C LEU A 213 19.42 -23.61 -5.81
N GLU A 214 20.64 -23.39 -6.31
CA GLU A 214 21.73 -24.37 -6.21
C GLU A 214 22.42 -24.39 -4.84
N THR A 215 22.47 -23.25 -4.15
CA THR A 215 23.12 -23.11 -2.83
C THR A 215 22.15 -23.33 -1.68
N ASP A 216 20.89 -22.93 -1.87
CA ASP A 216 19.92 -22.80 -0.77
C ASP A 216 18.98 -24.02 -0.67
N MET A 217 19.01 -24.92 -1.66
CA MET A 217 18.18 -26.13 -1.69
C MET A 217 18.95 -27.36 -2.15
N SER A 218 18.69 -28.50 -1.50
CA SER A 218 19.24 -29.79 -1.92
C SER A 218 18.69 -30.22 -3.28
N ALA A 219 19.42 -31.08 -4.01
CA ALA A 219 18.95 -31.62 -5.28
C ALA A 219 17.64 -32.42 -5.13
N GLU A 220 17.47 -33.13 -4.01
CA GLU A 220 16.26 -33.89 -3.69
C GLU A 220 15.07 -32.96 -3.41
N ASP A 221 15.28 -31.88 -2.65
CA ASP A 221 14.23 -30.89 -2.36
C ASP A 221 13.78 -30.15 -3.63
N ARG A 222 14.72 -29.83 -4.52
CA ARG A 222 14.40 -29.19 -5.81
C ARG A 222 13.53 -30.09 -6.67
N LEU A 223 13.89 -31.38 -6.77
CA LEU A 223 13.12 -32.36 -7.52
C LEU A 223 11.71 -32.54 -6.94
N ALA A 224 11.60 -32.70 -5.62
CA ALA A 224 10.33 -32.88 -4.93
C ALA A 224 9.41 -31.65 -5.10
N ARG A 225 9.94 -30.43 -4.96
CA ARG A 225 9.14 -29.21 -5.15
C ARG A 225 8.75 -28.99 -6.61
N ALA A 226 9.63 -29.26 -7.57
CA ALA A 226 9.30 -29.18 -8.99
C ALA A 226 8.16 -30.14 -9.36
N HIS A 227 8.20 -31.36 -8.82
CA HIS A 227 7.15 -32.36 -8.96
C HIS A 227 5.82 -31.85 -8.37
N ASP A 228 5.83 -31.44 -7.10
CA ASP A 228 4.61 -31.04 -6.38
C ASP A 228 3.98 -29.78 -6.95
N LEU A 229 4.79 -28.81 -7.42
CA LEU A 229 4.32 -27.64 -8.15
C LEU A 229 3.65 -28.02 -9.47
N GLY A 230 4.21 -28.99 -10.20
CA GLY A 230 3.61 -29.53 -11.42
C GLY A 230 2.25 -30.18 -11.16
N ILE A 231 2.16 -31.06 -10.16
CA ILE A 231 0.88 -31.69 -9.76
C ILE A 231 -0.13 -30.64 -9.30
N SER A 232 0.29 -29.67 -8.50
CA SER A 232 -0.59 -28.63 -7.97
C SER A 232 -1.07 -27.66 -9.03
N ALA A 233 -0.25 -27.38 -10.06
CA ALA A 233 -0.66 -26.63 -11.23
C ALA A 233 -1.81 -27.33 -11.98
N PHE A 234 -1.75 -28.66 -12.10
CA PHE A 234 -2.82 -29.43 -12.73
C PHE A 234 -4.09 -29.49 -11.90
N LEU A 235 -3.98 -29.84 -10.61
CA LEU A 235 -5.13 -30.08 -9.73
C LEU A 235 -5.71 -28.81 -9.10
N GLY A 236 -5.02 -27.67 -9.20
CA GLY A 236 -5.53 -26.37 -8.75
C GLY A 236 -6.76 -25.93 -9.55
N ASP A 237 -7.92 -25.86 -8.89
CA ASP A 237 -9.21 -25.47 -9.44
C ASP A 237 -9.28 -24.03 -9.98
N THR A 238 -8.43 -23.15 -9.47
CA THR A 238 -8.33 -21.72 -9.82
C THR A 238 -7.06 -21.36 -10.60
N ILE A 239 -6.20 -22.34 -10.92
CA ILE A 239 -4.92 -22.10 -11.61
C ILE A 239 -5.04 -22.45 -13.10
N TYR A 240 -5.12 -21.43 -13.96
CA TYR A 240 -5.22 -21.58 -15.42
C TYR A 240 -4.14 -20.81 -16.21
N ASN A 241 -3.21 -20.19 -15.50
CA ASN A 241 -2.01 -19.55 -16.07
C ASN A 241 -0.79 -20.19 -15.42
N PHE A 242 0.08 -20.78 -16.24
CA PHE A 242 1.29 -21.47 -15.79
C PHE A 242 2.55 -20.69 -16.12
N GLY A 243 2.43 -19.48 -16.65
CA GLY A 243 3.53 -18.71 -17.21
C GLY A 243 4.70 -18.49 -16.24
N GLU A 244 4.41 -18.13 -14.99
CA GLU A 244 5.43 -17.94 -13.95
C GLU A 244 6.20 -19.24 -13.66
N LEU A 245 5.50 -20.37 -13.50
CA LEU A 245 6.13 -21.66 -13.27
C LEU A 245 6.91 -22.15 -14.50
N LEU A 246 6.37 -21.96 -15.71
CA LEU A 246 7.00 -22.39 -16.97
C LEU A 246 8.30 -21.65 -17.28
N MET A 247 8.43 -20.40 -16.82
CA MET A 247 9.63 -19.59 -16.97
C MET A 247 10.64 -19.80 -15.84
N HIS A 248 10.25 -20.49 -14.76
CA HIS A 248 11.09 -20.64 -13.58
C HIS A 248 12.08 -21.82 -13.72
N PRO A 249 13.38 -21.65 -13.41
CA PRO A 249 14.40 -22.71 -13.54
C PRO A 249 14.14 -23.98 -12.71
N ILE A 250 13.24 -23.92 -11.72
CA ILE A 250 12.87 -25.08 -10.89
C ILE A 250 12.39 -26.27 -11.73
N LEU A 251 11.73 -26.03 -12.87
CA LEU A 251 11.26 -27.10 -13.75
C LEU A 251 12.38 -27.82 -14.49
N ASP A 252 13.56 -27.21 -14.64
CA ASP A 252 14.72 -27.87 -15.26
C ASP A 252 15.25 -29.00 -14.36
N SER A 253 14.91 -28.98 -13.06
CA SER A 253 15.19 -30.10 -12.14
C SER A 253 14.44 -31.39 -12.50
N LEU A 254 13.41 -31.32 -13.35
CA LEU A 254 12.69 -32.49 -13.86
C LEU A 254 13.37 -33.13 -15.07
N ASP A 255 14.30 -32.44 -15.73
CA ASP A 255 14.94 -32.91 -16.96
C ASP A 255 15.84 -34.13 -16.66
N GLY A 256 15.71 -35.18 -17.46
CA GLY A 256 16.46 -36.43 -17.25
C GLY A 256 15.95 -37.30 -16.09
N THR A 257 14.81 -36.94 -15.46
CA THR A 257 14.17 -37.72 -14.39
C THR A 257 12.94 -38.49 -14.90
N PRO A 258 12.43 -39.50 -14.14
CA PRO A 258 11.18 -40.19 -14.49
C PRO A 258 9.94 -39.27 -14.61
N HIS A 259 10.01 -38.05 -14.07
CA HIS A 259 8.93 -37.07 -14.03
C HIS A 259 9.02 -36.00 -15.15
N GLU A 260 9.97 -36.10 -16.08
CA GLU A 260 10.14 -35.11 -17.19
C GLU A 260 8.84 -34.89 -18.01
N TRP A 261 8.01 -35.92 -18.12
CA TRP A 261 6.73 -35.83 -18.83
C TRP A 261 5.73 -34.86 -18.19
N ILE A 262 5.86 -34.55 -16.88
CA ILE A 262 5.06 -33.54 -16.18
C ILE A 262 5.35 -32.15 -16.75
N LYS A 263 6.63 -31.82 -17.01
CA LYS A 263 7.03 -30.57 -17.67
C LYS A 263 6.39 -30.47 -19.05
N LYS A 264 6.46 -31.54 -19.86
CA LYS A 264 5.82 -31.60 -21.21
C LYS A 264 4.30 -31.44 -21.14
N LEU A 265 3.67 -31.99 -20.10
CA LEU A 265 2.23 -31.85 -19.88
C LEU A 265 1.86 -30.40 -19.50
N LEU A 266 2.64 -29.70 -18.68
CA LEU A 266 2.42 -28.27 -18.36
C LEU A 266 2.44 -27.38 -19.61
N PHE A 267 3.43 -27.57 -20.49
CA PHE A 267 3.49 -26.87 -21.78
C PHE A 267 2.28 -27.20 -22.67
N THR A 268 1.86 -28.47 -22.69
CA THR A 268 0.67 -28.91 -23.45
C THR A 268 -0.61 -28.24 -22.98
N PHE A 269 -0.79 -28.10 -21.65
CA PHE A 269 -1.90 -27.35 -21.11
C PHE A 269 -1.83 -25.87 -21.50
N ASN A 270 -0.66 -25.22 -21.38
CA ASN A 270 -0.49 -23.82 -21.75
C ASN A 270 -0.84 -23.54 -23.23
N GLU A 271 -0.45 -24.44 -24.13
CA GLU A 271 -0.79 -24.39 -25.55
C GLU A 271 -2.28 -24.69 -25.85
N GLY A 272 -3.04 -25.23 -24.89
CA GLY A 272 -4.42 -25.67 -25.11
C GLY A 272 -4.54 -26.83 -26.11
N ASN A 273 -3.49 -27.64 -26.28
CA ASN A 273 -3.46 -28.68 -27.31
C ASN A 273 -4.00 -30.02 -26.81
N ILE A 274 -5.29 -30.27 -27.08
CA ILE A 274 -6.01 -31.48 -26.65
C ILE A 274 -5.40 -32.76 -27.26
N GLY A 275 -4.89 -32.70 -28.50
CA GLY A 275 -4.30 -33.87 -29.15
C GLY A 275 -3.00 -34.33 -28.47
N LYS A 276 -2.14 -33.39 -28.08
CA LYS A 276 -0.93 -33.69 -27.28
C LYS A 276 -1.30 -34.20 -25.88
N PHE A 277 -2.36 -33.68 -25.27
CA PHE A 277 -2.85 -34.15 -23.98
C PHE A 277 -3.30 -35.62 -24.05
N GLU A 278 -4.06 -35.99 -25.09
CA GLU A 278 -4.48 -37.39 -25.33
C GLU A 278 -3.31 -38.33 -25.54
N ALA A 279 -2.24 -37.87 -26.21
CA ALA A 279 -1.02 -38.65 -26.41
C ALA A 279 -0.23 -38.89 -25.11
N LEU A 280 -0.34 -38.00 -24.12
CA LEU A 280 0.31 -38.11 -22.81
C LEU A 280 -0.54 -38.82 -21.76
N ALA A 281 -1.85 -38.95 -21.97
CA ALA A 281 -2.78 -39.64 -21.07
C ALA A 281 -2.37 -41.08 -20.67
N PRO A 282 -1.74 -41.91 -21.55
CA PRO A 282 -1.26 -43.24 -21.16
C PRO A 282 -0.18 -43.25 -20.06
N LEU A 283 0.42 -42.10 -19.74
CA LEU A 283 1.41 -41.97 -18.66
C LEU A 283 0.77 -41.67 -17.29
N PHE A 284 -0.52 -41.31 -17.23
CA PHE A 284 -1.21 -40.94 -15.98
C PHE A 284 -1.27 -42.05 -14.94
N PRO A 285 -1.32 -43.36 -15.28
CA PRO A 285 -1.20 -44.43 -14.29
C PRO A 285 0.12 -44.43 -13.50
N LYS A 286 1.16 -43.72 -13.96
CA LYS A 286 2.40 -43.52 -13.20
C LYS A 286 2.22 -42.57 -12.01
N GLU A 287 1.20 -41.72 -12.04
CA GLU A 287 0.82 -40.78 -10.96
C GLU A 287 -0.67 -40.96 -10.64
N PRO A 288 -1.02 -41.87 -9.70
CA PRO A 288 -2.40 -42.25 -9.42
C PRO A 288 -3.36 -41.07 -9.19
N ILE A 289 -2.86 -40.00 -8.57
CA ILE A 289 -3.65 -38.80 -8.27
C ILE A 289 -4.13 -38.06 -9.53
N LEU A 290 -3.36 -38.10 -10.63
CA LEU A 290 -3.77 -37.52 -11.91
C LEU A 290 -4.76 -38.44 -12.65
N GLN A 291 -4.62 -39.76 -12.49
CA GLN A 291 -5.54 -40.74 -13.05
C GLN A 291 -6.94 -40.64 -12.41
N GLU A 292 -6.99 -40.51 -11.08
CA GLU A 292 -8.24 -40.34 -10.33
C GLU A 292 -8.99 -39.05 -10.72
N ASN A 293 -8.24 -38.01 -11.11
CA ASN A 293 -8.77 -36.70 -11.50
C ASN A 293 -8.83 -36.48 -13.03
N TYR A 294 -8.81 -37.55 -13.83
CA TYR A 294 -8.76 -37.45 -15.30
C TYR A 294 -9.89 -36.58 -15.89
N ALA A 295 -11.12 -36.75 -15.41
CA ALA A 295 -12.28 -35.97 -15.89
C ALA A 295 -12.11 -34.47 -15.65
N PHE A 296 -11.56 -34.10 -14.48
CA PHE A 296 -11.25 -32.72 -14.14
C PHE A 296 -10.14 -32.14 -15.03
N LEU A 297 -9.06 -32.91 -15.26
CA LEU A 297 -7.97 -32.52 -16.16
C LEU A 297 -8.45 -32.34 -17.60
N ARG A 298 -9.34 -33.22 -18.07
CA ARG A 298 -9.96 -33.12 -19.39
C ARG A 298 -10.80 -31.85 -19.53
N GLN A 299 -11.61 -31.54 -18.52
CA GLN A 299 -12.37 -30.30 -18.53
C GLN A 299 -11.46 -29.06 -18.51
N LYS A 300 -10.36 -29.11 -17.76
CA LYS A 300 -9.39 -28.03 -17.65
C LYS A 300 -8.67 -27.75 -18.97
N ILE A 301 -8.23 -28.78 -19.71
CA ILE A 301 -7.62 -28.58 -21.03
C ILE A 301 -8.62 -28.01 -22.05
N CYS A 302 -9.90 -28.39 -21.99
CA CYS A 302 -10.94 -27.80 -22.85
C CYS A 302 -11.14 -26.30 -22.59
N LEU A 303 -11.12 -25.88 -21.32
CA LEU A 303 -11.17 -24.46 -20.95
C LEU A 303 -9.93 -23.71 -21.49
N MET A 304 -8.75 -24.33 -21.42
CA MET A 304 -7.52 -23.74 -21.94
C MET A 304 -7.50 -23.66 -23.47
N ALA A 305 -8.10 -24.65 -24.16
CA ALA A 305 -8.29 -24.63 -25.61
C ALA A 305 -9.26 -23.52 -26.05
N LEU A 306 -10.35 -23.30 -25.29
CA LEU A 306 -11.29 -22.20 -25.52
C LEU A 306 -10.58 -20.83 -25.39
N ILE A 307 -9.82 -20.62 -24.31
CA ILE A 307 -9.04 -19.40 -24.09
C ILE A 307 -8.08 -19.15 -25.26
N GLU A 308 -7.37 -20.19 -25.69
CA GLU A 308 -6.42 -20.10 -26.81
C GLU A 308 -7.12 -19.73 -28.13
N SER A 309 -8.29 -20.30 -28.40
CA SER A 309 -9.07 -19.96 -29.60
C SER A 309 -9.50 -18.50 -29.60
N VAL A 310 -10.00 -18.00 -28.47
CA VAL A 310 -10.39 -16.60 -28.31
C VAL A 310 -9.18 -15.68 -28.50
N PHE A 311 -8.02 -16.09 -28.00
CA PHE A 311 -6.79 -15.31 -28.07
C PHE A 311 -6.27 -15.17 -29.52
N LYS A 312 -6.40 -16.23 -30.35
CA LYS A 312 -6.04 -16.19 -31.78
C LYS A 312 -6.90 -15.25 -32.63
N ARG A 313 -8.04 -14.81 -32.12
CA ARG A 313 -8.99 -13.95 -32.85
C ARG A 313 -8.78 -12.48 -32.52
N ALA A 314 -8.84 -11.64 -33.56
CA ALA A 314 -8.77 -10.18 -33.41
C ALA A 314 -9.91 -9.64 -32.52
N ALA A 315 -9.64 -8.59 -31.75
CA ALA A 315 -10.56 -8.05 -30.73
C ALA A 315 -11.93 -7.62 -31.29
N ASN A 316 -12.01 -7.29 -32.58
CA ASN A 316 -13.24 -6.94 -33.29
C ASN A 316 -14.02 -8.14 -33.86
N ASN A 317 -13.52 -9.37 -33.71
CA ASN A 317 -14.10 -10.61 -34.24
C ASN A 317 -14.08 -11.75 -33.22
N ARG A 318 -14.56 -11.48 -31.99
CA ARG A 318 -14.64 -12.44 -30.87
C ARG A 318 -16.05 -12.97 -30.62
N THR A 319 -16.91 -12.94 -31.63
CA THR A 319 -18.21 -13.62 -31.60
C THR A 319 -18.05 -14.99 -32.24
N MET A 320 -18.29 -16.06 -31.47
CA MET A 320 -18.09 -17.45 -31.88
C MET A 320 -19.41 -18.22 -31.80
N THR A 321 -19.71 -19.06 -32.78
CA THR A 321 -20.86 -19.97 -32.69
C THR A 321 -20.53 -21.18 -31.83
N PHE A 322 -21.55 -21.83 -31.26
CA PHE A 322 -21.34 -23.04 -30.46
C PHE A 322 -20.72 -24.17 -31.29
N GLN A 323 -21.05 -24.25 -32.58
CA GLN A 323 -20.42 -25.19 -33.51
C GLN A 323 -18.90 -24.99 -33.61
N THR A 324 -18.45 -23.75 -33.75
CA THR A 324 -17.02 -23.44 -33.82
C THR A 324 -16.30 -23.76 -32.50
N ILE A 325 -16.94 -23.47 -31.37
CA ILE A 325 -16.38 -23.82 -30.06
C ILE A 325 -16.31 -25.34 -29.89
N ALA A 326 -17.35 -26.09 -30.28
CA ALA A 326 -17.39 -27.55 -30.23
C ALA A 326 -16.24 -28.20 -31.01
N GLU A 327 -15.99 -27.73 -32.24
CA GLU A 327 -14.93 -28.23 -33.11
C GLU A 327 -13.53 -27.97 -32.53
N GLU A 328 -13.30 -26.76 -32.01
CA GLU A 328 -12.00 -26.35 -31.48
C GLU A 328 -11.70 -26.96 -30.11
N THR A 329 -12.72 -27.18 -29.26
CA THR A 329 -12.56 -27.84 -27.95
C THR A 329 -12.78 -29.35 -27.99
N ARG A 330 -13.10 -29.93 -29.15
CA ARG A 330 -13.46 -31.34 -29.33
C ARG A 330 -14.52 -31.83 -28.34
N LEU A 331 -15.54 -31.02 -28.10
CA LEU A 331 -16.65 -31.34 -27.21
C LEU A 331 -17.96 -31.52 -28.01
N PRO A 332 -18.89 -32.36 -27.53
CA PRO A 332 -20.26 -32.40 -28.03
C PRO A 332 -20.94 -31.02 -27.94
N LEU A 333 -21.84 -30.73 -28.88
CA LEU A 333 -22.48 -29.41 -29.00
C LEU A 333 -23.29 -29.01 -27.74
N ASP A 334 -23.87 -30.00 -27.07
CA ASP A 334 -24.65 -29.87 -25.84
C ASP A 334 -23.80 -29.53 -24.59
N GLU A 335 -22.49 -29.76 -24.64
CA GLU A 335 -21.57 -29.45 -23.54
C GLU A 335 -20.89 -28.08 -23.69
N VAL A 336 -21.00 -27.44 -24.86
CA VAL A 336 -20.36 -26.14 -25.14
C VAL A 336 -20.89 -25.03 -24.24
N GLU A 337 -22.20 -24.99 -24.02
CA GLU A 337 -22.84 -24.01 -23.14
C GLU A 337 -22.25 -24.06 -21.72
N HIS A 338 -22.16 -25.26 -21.17
CA HIS A 338 -21.61 -25.51 -19.84
C HIS A 338 -20.13 -25.10 -19.75
N LEU A 339 -19.35 -25.33 -20.81
CA LEU A 339 -17.95 -24.90 -20.86
C LEU A 339 -17.82 -23.38 -20.83
N VAL A 340 -18.60 -22.66 -21.65
CA VAL A 340 -18.55 -21.19 -21.74
C VAL A 340 -19.04 -20.55 -20.44
N MET A 341 -20.12 -21.06 -19.85
CA MET A 341 -20.60 -20.62 -18.53
C MET A 341 -19.55 -20.84 -17.44
N LYS A 342 -18.84 -21.97 -17.47
CA LYS A 342 -17.76 -22.25 -16.51
C LYS A 342 -16.57 -21.31 -16.72
N ALA A 343 -16.20 -21.00 -17.97
CA ALA A 343 -15.14 -20.03 -18.27
C ALA A 343 -15.48 -18.60 -17.81
N LEU A 344 -16.75 -18.18 -17.93
CA LEU A 344 -17.25 -16.91 -17.41
C LEU A 344 -17.24 -16.88 -15.88
N SER A 345 -17.71 -17.95 -15.23
CA SER A 345 -17.72 -18.09 -13.76
C SER A 345 -16.32 -18.04 -13.15
N LEU A 346 -15.36 -18.71 -13.79
CA LEU A 346 -13.95 -18.71 -13.40
C LEU A 346 -13.21 -17.41 -13.79
N LYS A 347 -13.90 -16.43 -14.38
CA LYS A 347 -13.35 -15.15 -14.84
C LYS A 347 -12.22 -15.29 -15.86
N LEU A 348 -12.18 -16.41 -16.60
CA LEU A 348 -11.19 -16.67 -17.64
C LEU A 348 -11.50 -15.86 -18.92
N ILE A 349 -12.78 -15.61 -19.15
CA ILE A 349 -13.30 -14.76 -20.22
C ILE A 349 -14.38 -13.81 -19.66
N ARG A 350 -14.63 -12.69 -20.33
CA ARG A 350 -15.82 -11.85 -20.11
C ARG A 350 -16.57 -11.70 -21.43
N GLY A 351 -17.89 -11.62 -21.35
CA GLY A 351 -18.72 -11.61 -22.55
C GLY A 351 -20.20 -11.82 -22.27
N SER A 352 -20.98 -11.90 -23.33
CA SER A 352 -22.38 -12.29 -23.31
C SER A 352 -22.56 -13.63 -24.04
N LEU A 353 -23.51 -14.43 -23.55
CA LEU A 353 -23.90 -15.70 -24.14
C LEU A 353 -25.32 -15.55 -24.67
N ASP A 354 -25.52 -15.82 -25.96
CA ASP A 354 -26.85 -15.91 -26.56
C ASP A 354 -27.14 -17.39 -26.88
N GLN A 355 -27.94 -18.00 -26.00
CA GLN A 355 -28.32 -19.40 -26.10
C GLN A 355 -29.24 -19.68 -27.30
N VAL A 356 -30.12 -18.72 -27.64
CA VAL A 356 -31.12 -18.88 -28.72
C VAL A 356 -30.43 -18.88 -30.07
N ASP A 357 -29.49 -17.95 -30.24
CA ASP A 357 -28.69 -17.81 -31.45
C ASP A 357 -27.46 -18.74 -31.51
N GLN A 358 -27.21 -19.51 -30.43
CA GLN A 358 -26.03 -20.35 -30.23
C GLN A 358 -24.70 -19.61 -30.49
N LYS A 359 -24.56 -18.41 -29.91
CA LYS A 359 -23.38 -17.55 -30.07
C LYS A 359 -22.84 -17.11 -28.71
N ALA A 360 -21.52 -17.10 -28.57
CA ALA A 360 -20.81 -16.50 -27.45
C ALA A 360 -20.04 -15.27 -27.94
N GLN A 361 -20.34 -14.09 -27.39
CA GLN A 361 -19.62 -12.85 -27.66
C GLN A 361 -18.63 -12.59 -26.53
N ILE A 362 -17.33 -12.67 -26.82
CA ILE A 362 -16.29 -12.60 -25.81
C ILE A 362 -15.56 -11.25 -25.91
N THR A 363 -15.74 -10.38 -24.93
CA THR A 363 -15.19 -9.02 -24.90
C THR A 363 -13.79 -8.97 -24.31
N TRP A 364 -13.45 -9.92 -23.44
CA TRP A 364 -12.14 -9.97 -22.77
C TRP A 364 -11.74 -11.41 -22.46
N VAL A 365 -10.43 -11.67 -22.42
CA VAL A 365 -9.84 -12.96 -22.08
C VAL A 365 -8.66 -12.72 -21.15
N GLN A 366 -8.44 -13.62 -20.18
CA GLN A 366 -7.34 -13.50 -19.23
C GLN A 366 -5.98 -13.49 -19.97
N PRO A 367 -5.09 -12.51 -19.70
CA PRO A 367 -3.75 -12.46 -20.27
C PRO A 367 -2.92 -13.68 -19.89
N ARG A 368 -2.06 -14.14 -20.81
CA ARG A 368 -1.15 -15.27 -20.61
C ARG A 368 0.27 -14.92 -21.01
N VAL A 369 1.22 -15.69 -20.50
CA VAL A 369 2.60 -15.69 -21.02
C VAL A 369 2.57 -16.34 -22.40
N LEU A 370 2.97 -15.55 -23.40
CA LEU A 370 2.90 -15.93 -24.81
C LEU A 370 4.14 -16.68 -25.23
N SER A 371 3.96 -17.76 -25.99
CA SER A 371 5.07 -18.40 -26.68
C SER A 371 5.61 -17.48 -27.78
N ARG A 372 6.86 -17.69 -28.18
CA ARG A 372 7.51 -16.93 -29.26
C ARG A 372 6.72 -16.99 -30.59
N GLU A 373 6.01 -18.08 -30.83
CA GLU A 373 5.15 -18.31 -32.00
C GLU A 373 3.84 -17.50 -31.91
N GLN A 374 3.24 -17.41 -30.72
CA GLN A 374 2.06 -16.57 -30.47
C GLN A 374 2.39 -15.08 -30.56
N ILE A 375 3.56 -14.66 -30.07
CA ILE A 375 4.09 -13.30 -30.24
C ILE A 375 4.25 -12.98 -31.74
N GLY A 376 4.74 -13.93 -32.54
CA GLY A 376 4.84 -13.77 -34.00
C GLY A 376 3.47 -13.57 -34.68
N THR A 377 2.42 -14.23 -34.19
CA THR A 377 1.05 -14.08 -34.72
C THR A 377 0.45 -12.71 -34.36
N LEU A 378 0.68 -12.24 -33.13
CA LEU A 378 0.31 -10.88 -32.71
C LEU A 378 1.07 -9.81 -33.48
N ALA A 379 2.38 -10.00 -33.71
CA ALA A 379 3.19 -9.10 -34.53
C ALA A 379 2.64 -9.00 -35.96
N LYS A 380 2.15 -10.11 -36.53
CA LYS A 380 1.50 -10.14 -37.84
C LYS A 380 0.17 -9.37 -37.84
N GLY A 381 -0.67 -9.55 -36.82
CA GLY A 381 -1.92 -8.80 -36.65
C GLY A 381 -1.72 -7.30 -36.42
N LEU A 382 -0.67 -6.92 -35.68
CA LEU A 382 -0.21 -5.53 -35.56
C LEU A 382 0.28 -4.99 -36.90
N GLY A 383 0.99 -5.78 -37.70
CA GLY A 383 1.36 -5.43 -39.07
C GLY A 383 0.15 -5.11 -39.95
N GLU A 384 -0.90 -5.94 -39.91
CA GLU A 384 -2.14 -5.70 -40.66
C GLU A 384 -2.91 -4.46 -40.18
N TRP A 385 -2.84 -4.16 -38.88
CA TRP A 385 -3.41 -2.94 -38.31
C TRP A 385 -2.62 -1.69 -38.72
N VAL A 386 -1.29 -1.76 -38.68
CA VAL A 386 -0.38 -0.73 -39.21
C VAL A 386 -0.65 -0.49 -40.69
N ASP A 387 -0.87 -1.54 -41.49
CA ASP A 387 -1.24 -1.39 -42.90
C ASP A 387 -2.60 -0.69 -43.11
N LYS A 388 -3.57 -0.93 -42.22
CA LYS A 388 -4.85 -0.18 -42.24
C LYS A 388 -4.65 1.27 -41.83
N LEU A 389 -3.81 1.53 -40.83
CA LEU A 389 -3.46 2.87 -40.38
C LEU A 389 -2.72 3.65 -41.47
N ASN A 390 -1.77 3.02 -42.16
CA ASN A 390 -1.07 3.55 -43.32
C ASN A 390 -2.04 3.87 -44.47
N LYS A 391 -3.11 3.08 -44.67
CA LYS A 391 -4.17 3.39 -45.65
C LYS A 391 -5.04 4.59 -45.24
N VAL A 392 -5.22 4.81 -43.93
CA VAL A 392 -5.91 5.99 -43.40
C VAL A 392 -4.99 7.22 -43.48
N GLU A 393 -3.71 7.06 -43.17
CA GLU A 393 -2.66 8.08 -43.31
C GLU A 393 -2.49 8.52 -44.77
N GLN A 394 -2.48 7.58 -45.73
CA GLN A 394 -2.49 7.87 -47.17
C GLN A 394 -3.74 8.63 -47.65
N ARG A 395 -4.85 8.55 -46.90
CA ARG A 395 -6.07 9.33 -47.15
C ARG A 395 -6.00 10.75 -46.57
N ILE A 396 -5.12 10.98 -45.59
CA ILE A 396 -4.99 12.25 -44.85
C ILE A 396 -3.77 13.04 -45.32
N ALA A 397 -2.79 12.41 -45.97
CA ALA A 397 -1.53 13.03 -46.36
C ALA A 397 -1.45 13.37 -47.87
N PRO A 398 -1.87 14.59 -48.29
CA PRO A 398 -1.19 15.29 -49.37
C PRO A 398 -0.32 16.44 -48.82
N GLU A 399 0.21 16.32 -47.60
CA GLU A 399 1.27 17.17 -47.08
C GLU A 399 2.26 16.35 -46.26
N PHE A 400 3.55 16.55 -46.52
CA PHE A 400 4.75 16.01 -45.88
C PHE A 400 5.47 14.82 -46.53
N ASP A 401 6.77 15.06 -46.64
CA ASP A 401 7.76 14.55 -47.59
C ASP A 401 8.26 13.15 -47.24
N ARG A 402 8.47 12.32 -48.26
CA ARG A 402 8.91 10.92 -48.15
C ARG A 402 10.39 10.83 -48.48
N SER A 403 11.23 10.72 -47.46
CA SER A 403 12.54 10.07 -47.63
C SER A 403 12.97 9.37 -46.35
N LEU A 404 13.50 8.14 -46.52
CA LEU A 404 14.17 7.28 -45.53
C LEU A 404 13.30 6.18 -44.89
N THR A 405 13.18 5.05 -45.60
CA THR A 405 12.85 3.74 -45.01
C THR A 405 13.99 2.76 -45.26
N THR A 406 14.72 2.42 -44.20
CA THR A 406 15.55 1.21 -44.12
C THR A 406 15.22 0.51 -42.80
N THR A 407 14.65 -0.68 -42.89
CA THR A 407 14.13 -1.50 -41.80
C THR A 407 15.23 -1.86 -40.80
N THR A 408 15.22 -1.24 -39.62
CA THR A 408 16.02 -1.64 -38.44
C THR A 408 15.08 -1.99 -37.30
N MET A 409 15.40 -3.05 -36.53
CA MET A 409 14.68 -3.41 -35.31
C MET A 409 14.58 -2.16 -34.40
N VAL A 410 13.36 -1.73 -34.10
CA VAL A 410 13.13 -0.59 -33.21
C VAL A 410 13.28 -1.07 -31.78
N LEU A 411 14.39 -0.73 -31.14
CA LEU A 411 14.58 -0.93 -29.70
C LEU A 411 13.60 -0.01 -28.94
N THR A 412 13.10 -0.47 -27.78
CA THR A 412 12.18 0.28 -26.91
C THR A 412 12.59 0.13 -25.45
N HIS A 413 12.26 1.12 -24.61
CA HIS A 413 12.58 1.13 -23.19
C HIS A 413 11.47 1.82 -22.37
N PRO A 414 11.06 1.31 -21.19
CA PRO A 414 9.98 1.92 -20.38
C PRO A 414 10.22 3.39 -20.00
N SER A 415 11.48 3.78 -19.76
CA SER A 415 11.83 5.16 -19.40
C SER A 415 11.77 6.14 -20.58
N ILE A 416 11.49 5.66 -21.80
CA ILE A 416 11.36 6.48 -23.01
C ILE A 416 9.90 6.47 -23.45
N VAL A 417 9.23 7.61 -23.26
CA VAL A 417 7.81 7.79 -23.58
C VAL A 417 7.67 9.01 -24.50
N ASP A 418 6.91 8.88 -25.57
CA ASP A 418 6.69 9.93 -26.58
C ASP A 418 8.00 10.45 -27.23
N GLY A 419 9.03 9.62 -27.31
CA GLY A 419 10.35 9.99 -27.84
C GLY A 419 11.23 10.80 -26.88
N TRP A 420 10.85 10.87 -25.60
CA TRP A 420 11.62 11.55 -24.55
C TRP A 420 11.98 10.57 -23.44
N PHE A 421 13.27 10.54 -23.10
CA PHE A 421 13.75 9.94 -21.87
C PHE A 421 13.41 10.87 -20.70
N ARG A 422 12.97 10.29 -19.58
CA ARG A 422 12.66 11.00 -18.34
C ARG A 422 13.38 10.33 -17.17
N GLU A 423 14.31 11.06 -16.57
CA GLU A 423 14.97 10.69 -15.33
C GLU A 423 14.14 11.22 -14.16
N ILE A 424 13.53 10.29 -13.41
CA ILE A 424 12.68 10.58 -12.25
C ILE A 424 13.20 9.72 -11.10
N SER A 425 13.58 10.35 -9.99
CA SER A 425 14.16 9.67 -8.82
C SER A 425 13.59 10.23 -7.52
N SER A 426 13.51 9.38 -6.50
CA SER A 426 13.13 9.75 -5.14
C SER A 426 14.15 10.68 -4.45
N GLN A 427 15.39 10.72 -4.94
CA GLN A 427 16.44 11.59 -4.40
C GLN A 427 16.23 13.07 -4.74
N TRP A 428 15.50 13.39 -5.82
CA TRP A 428 15.12 14.76 -6.19
C TRP A 428 13.60 14.87 -6.41
N PRO A 429 12.79 14.76 -5.33
CA PRO A 429 11.35 14.70 -5.44
C PRO A 429 10.79 15.98 -6.06
N GLY A 430 9.86 15.80 -7.02
CA GLY A 430 9.22 16.91 -7.74
C GLY A 430 10.06 17.50 -8.88
N GLN A 431 11.22 16.92 -9.21
CA GLN A 431 12.06 17.34 -10.34
C GLN A 431 12.27 16.16 -11.30
N ALA A 432 12.49 16.47 -12.58
CA ALA A 432 12.83 15.48 -13.59
C ALA A 432 13.75 16.11 -14.66
N MET A 433 14.73 15.34 -15.14
CA MET A 433 15.55 15.71 -16.29
C MET A 433 15.04 14.94 -17.51
N THR A 434 14.88 15.63 -18.65
CA THR A 434 14.32 15.01 -19.85
C THR A 434 15.17 15.28 -21.07
N LEU A 435 15.52 14.22 -21.80
CA LEU A 435 16.30 14.31 -23.04
C LEU A 435 15.52 13.73 -24.21
N LYS A 436 15.48 14.45 -25.33
CA LYS A 436 14.87 13.97 -26.56
C LYS A 436 15.74 12.87 -27.17
N VAL A 437 15.12 11.72 -27.43
CA VAL A 437 15.80 10.53 -27.96
C VAL A 437 15.71 10.55 -29.48
N ASN A 438 16.85 10.46 -30.17
CA ASN A 438 16.89 10.21 -31.61
C ASN A 438 16.74 8.71 -31.88
N LYS A 439 17.56 7.90 -31.19
CA LYS A 439 17.64 6.47 -31.43
C LYS A 439 18.14 5.74 -30.19
N ILE A 440 17.48 4.65 -29.83
CA ILE A 440 17.99 3.73 -28.81
C ILE A 440 19.08 2.85 -29.46
N LEU A 441 20.25 2.78 -28.82
CA LEU A 441 21.43 2.07 -29.31
C LEU A 441 21.58 0.70 -28.65
N HIS A 442 21.28 0.61 -27.35
CA HIS A 442 21.43 -0.60 -26.55
C HIS A 442 20.41 -0.64 -25.41
N VAL A 443 19.88 -1.83 -25.14
CA VAL A 443 19.06 -2.11 -23.95
C VAL A 443 19.46 -3.49 -23.45
N GLU A 444 19.87 -3.58 -22.21
CA GLU A 444 20.30 -4.82 -21.59
C GLU A 444 20.02 -4.76 -20.08
N LYS A 445 19.57 -5.88 -19.50
CA LYS A 445 19.50 -6.02 -18.05
C LYS A 445 20.67 -6.90 -17.61
N SER A 446 21.63 -6.32 -16.88
CA SER A 446 22.79 -7.03 -16.35
C SER A 446 22.43 -7.81 -15.07
N LEU A 447 23.42 -8.46 -14.46
CA LEU A 447 23.25 -9.10 -13.15
C LEU A 447 22.91 -8.07 -12.05
N TYR A 448 23.33 -6.82 -12.23
CA TYR A 448 23.28 -5.79 -11.19
C TYR A 448 22.23 -4.72 -11.44
N GLN A 449 21.99 -4.36 -12.70
CA GLN A 449 21.18 -3.18 -13.05
C GLN A 449 20.63 -3.21 -14.49
N ASP A 450 19.69 -2.34 -14.77
CA ASP A 450 19.22 -2.03 -16.12
C ASP A 450 20.19 -1.07 -16.83
N VAL A 451 20.65 -1.43 -18.04
CA VAL A 451 21.64 -0.69 -18.83
C VAL A 451 21.00 -0.23 -20.13
N LEU A 452 20.88 1.08 -20.31
CA LEU A 452 20.33 1.72 -21.50
C LEU A 452 21.37 2.67 -22.12
N VAL A 453 21.56 2.57 -23.43
CA VAL A 453 22.29 3.57 -24.20
C VAL A 453 21.43 4.10 -25.33
N PHE A 454 21.31 5.41 -25.43
CA PHE A 454 20.63 6.05 -26.54
C PHE A 454 21.39 7.25 -27.10
N GLU A 455 21.21 7.49 -28.39
CA GLU A 455 21.62 8.71 -29.05
C GLU A 455 20.56 9.79 -28.78
N SER A 456 20.97 10.87 -28.12
CA SER A 456 20.14 12.02 -27.84
C SER A 456 20.17 13.05 -28.98
N ALA A 457 19.18 13.94 -29.04
CA ALA A 457 19.13 14.98 -30.05
C ALA A 457 20.27 16.01 -29.95
N THR A 458 20.87 16.21 -28.77
CA THR A 458 21.83 17.31 -28.52
C THR A 458 22.97 17.00 -27.54
N TYR A 459 23.03 15.81 -26.95
CA TYR A 459 24.02 15.41 -25.93
C TYR A 459 24.89 14.22 -26.36
N GLY A 460 24.80 13.79 -27.62
CA GLY A 460 25.49 12.59 -28.12
C GLY A 460 24.90 11.32 -27.53
N ASN A 461 25.74 10.30 -27.38
CA ASN A 461 25.36 9.07 -26.70
C ASN A 461 25.26 9.29 -25.19
N VAL A 462 24.21 8.70 -24.60
CA VAL A 462 23.89 8.82 -23.17
C VAL A 462 23.85 7.43 -22.57
N LEU A 463 24.61 7.21 -21.49
CA LEU A 463 24.56 5.98 -20.69
C LEU A 463 23.65 6.20 -19.49
N ILE A 464 22.67 5.30 -19.36
CA ILE A 464 21.68 5.27 -18.29
C ILE A 464 21.83 3.94 -17.54
N LEU A 465 21.85 4.01 -16.21
CA LEU A 465 21.77 2.85 -15.32
C LEU A 465 20.56 3.01 -14.40
N ASP A 466 19.68 2.00 -14.35
CA ASP A 466 18.44 2.00 -13.56
C ASP A 466 17.58 3.28 -13.70
N GLY A 467 17.57 3.85 -14.91
CA GLY A 467 16.82 5.07 -15.21
C GLY A 467 17.49 6.39 -14.80
N VAL A 468 18.72 6.35 -14.30
CA VAL A 468 19.54 7.52 -13.90
C VAL A 468 20.65 7.77 -14.90
N ILE A 469 20.88 9.04 -15.28
CA ILE A 469 21.96 9.41 -16.21
C ILE A 469 23.31 9.25 -15.52
N GLN A 470 24.17 8.40 -16.09
CA GLN A 470 25.54 8.25 -15.60
C GLN A 470 26.52 9.15 -16.34
N CYS A 471 26.38 9.28 -17.66
CA CYS A 471 27.19 10.22 -18.43
C CYS A 471 26.57 10.56 -19.78
N THR A 472 26.97 11.71 -20.33
CA THR A 472 26.71 12.09 -21.73
C THR A 472 28.00 12.52 -22.39
N GLU A 473 28.17 12.19 -23.68
CA GLU A 473 29.38 12.58 -24.43
C GLU A 473 29.59 14.09 -24.48
N ARG A 474 28.54 14.89 -24.31
CA ARG A 474 28.61 16.35 -24.38
C ARG A 474 29.25 16.99 -23.16
N ASP A 475 29.08 16.44 -21.96
CA ASP A 475 29.48 17.11 -20.71
C ASP A 475 30.21 16.23 -19.68
N GLU A 476 30.44 14.94 -19.96
CA GLU A 476 31.17 14.01 -19.08
C GLU A 476 32.53 14.55 -18.60
N PHE A 477 33.23 15.30 -19.46
CA PHE A 477 34.57 15.78 -19.17
C PHE A 477 34.64 16.66 -17.91
N SER A 478 33.56 17.38 -17.58
CA SER A 478 33.53 18.22 -16.36
C SER A 478 33.61 17.37 -15.10
N TYR A 479 32.88 16.25 -15.07
CA TYR A 479 32.90 15.32 -13.95
C TYR A 479 34.21 14.55 -13.88
N GLN A 480 34.56 13.90 -14.99
CA GLN A 480 35.69 12.96 -15.08
C GLN A 480 37.03 13.65 -14.83
N GLU A 481 37.23 14.87 -15.35
CA GLU A 481 38.45 15.64 -15.08
C GLU A 481 38.53 16.09 -13.62
N MET A 482 37.42 16.52 -13.02
CA MET A 482 37.43 17.02 -11.64
C MET A 482 37.64 15.89 -10.63
N ILE A 483 36.89 14.79 -10.71
CA ILE A 483 37.01 13.69 -9.76
C ILE A 483 38.40 13.05 -9.78
N ALA A 484 39.03 12.98 -10.96
CA ALA A 484 40.37 12.42 -11.13
C ALA A 484 41.48 13.41 -10.73
N HIS A 485 41.41 14.66 -11.19
CA HIS A 485 42.54 15.58 -11.05
C HIS A 485 42.64 16.27 -9.68
N LEU A 486 41.53 16.41 -8.94
CA LEU A 486 41.56 16.93 -7.57
C LEU A 486 42.56 16.17 -6.67
N PRO A 487 42.51 14.82 -6.56
CA PRO A 487 43.50 14.09 -5.76
C PRO A 487 44.85 13.93 -6.49
N LEU A 488 44.87 13.70 -7.81
CA LEU A 488 46.12 13.43 -8.55
C LEU A 488 47.03 14.65 -8.65
N ALA A 489 46.48 15.84 -8.90
CA ALA A 489 47.27 17.05 -9.02
C ALA A 489 47.80 17.55 -7.67
N SER A 490 47.10 17.24 -6.57
CA SER A 490 47.51 17.60 -5.20
C SER A 490 48.50 16.59 -4.60
N HIS A 491 48.55 15.36 -5.13
CA HIS A 491 49.57 14.36 -4.77
C HIS A 491 50.95 14.72 -5.38
N PRO A 492 52.07 14.56 -4.65
CA PRO A 492 53.40 15.02 -5.12
C PRO A 492 54.01 14.11 -6.19
N ASN A 493 53.65 12.83 -6.25
CA ASN A 493 54.12 11.92 -7.28
C ASN A 493 53.23 10.67 -7.40
N PRO A 494 52.01 10.75 -7.96
CA PRO A 494 51.10 9.60 -8.04
C PRO A 494 51.61 8.60 -9.08
N LYS A 495 51.81 7.33 -8.69
CA LYS A 495 52.29 6.25 -9.56
C LYS A 495 51.28 5.13 -9.72
N LYS A 496 50.65 4.69 -8.62
CA LYS A 496 49.63 3.63 -8.59
C LYS A 496 48.28 4.22 -8.27
N VAL A 497 47.33 4.09 -9.19
CA VAL A 497 45.97 4.62 -9.06
C VAL A 497 44.97 3.47 -9.06
N LEU A 498 44.01 3.50 -8.15
CA LEU A 498 42.85 2.61 -8.15
C LEU A 498 41.61 3.42 -8.48
N VAL A 499 40.77 2.90 -9.38
CA VAL A 499 39.44 3.42 -9.69
C VAL A 499 38.45 2.34 -9.29
N ILE A 500 37.49 2.66 -8.41
CA ILE A 500 36.40 1.78 -7.99
C ILE A 500 35.12 2.30 -8.62
N GLY A 501 34.41 1.43 -9.35
CA GLY A 501 33.40 1.85 -10.31
C GLY A 501 34.05 2.49 -11.54
N GLY A 502 33.39 3.44 -12.20
CA GLY A 502 33.93 4.13 -13.38
C GLY A 502 34.09 3.23 -14.61
N GLY A 503 33.23 2.23 -14.79
CA GLY A 503 33.25 1.29 -15.90
C GLY A 503 33.16 1.93 -17.29
N ASP A 504 32.72 3.19 -17.39
CA ASP A 504 32.75 4.00 -18.62
C ASP A 504 34.18 4.35 -19.09
N GLY A 505 35.15 4.32 -18.18
CA GLY A 505 36.58 4.53 -18.44
C GLY A 505 37.03 5.98 -18.47
N GLY A 506 36.15 6.95 -18.20
CA GLY A 506 36.48 8.38 -18.14
C GLY A 506 37.57 8.69 -17.12
N VAL A 507 37.45 8.21 -15.87
CA VAL A 507 38.44 8.46 -14.81
C VAL A 507 39.81 7.88 -15.20
N VAL A 508 39.83 6.68 -15.79
CA VAL A 508 41.08 6.03 -16.23
C VAL A 508 41.76 6.85 -17.34
N ARG A 509 40.98 7.38 -18.28
CA ARG A 509 41.50 8.28 -19.33
C ARG A 509 42.18 9.50 -18.72
N GLU A 510 41.57 10.10 -17.71
CA GLU A 510 42.10 11.28 -17.01
C GLU A 510 43.32 10.95 -16.14
N ALA A 511 43.32 9.82 -15.45
CA ALA A 511 44.45 9.37 -14.65
C ALA A 511 45.73 9.20 -15.49
N LEU A 512 45.61 8.67 -16.72
CA LEU A 512 46.73 8.44 -17.62
C LEU A 512 47.32 9.73 -18.23
N LYS A 513 46.68 10.89 -18.08
CA LYS A 513 47.27 12.20 -18.46
C LYS A 513 48.44 12.58 -17.57
N HIS A 514 48.57 11.98 -16.38
CA HIS A 514 49.68 12.24 -15.46
C HIS A 514 50.91 11.39 -15.83
N PRO A 515 52.04 12.00 -16.25
CA PRO A 515 53.21 11.23 -16.70
C PRO A 515 53.83 10.33 -15.63
N SER A 516 53.63 10.67 -14.35
CA SER A 516 54.12 9.88 -13.21
C SER A 516 53.33 8.59 -12.98
N VAL A 517 52.13 8.46 -13.56
CA VAL A 517 51.29 7.27 -13.37
C VAL A 517 51.87 6.09 -14.15
N GLU A 518 52.27 5.07 -13.40
CA GLU A 518 52.88 3.83 -13.88
C GLU A 518 51.83 2.73 -14.04
N HIS A 519 50.85 2.66 -13.14
CA HIS A 519 49.81 1.63 -13.13
C HIS A 519 48.46 2.17 -12.68
N VAL A 520 47.39 1.78 -13.39
CA VAL A 520 46.00 2.07 -13.02
C VAL A 520 45.23 0.76 -12.93
N VAL A 521 44.51 0.54 -11.83
CA VAL A 521 43.58 -0.58 -11.70
C VAL A 521 42.16 -0.03 -11.71
N LEU A 522 41.31 -0.56 -12.59
CA LEU A 522 39.88 -0.32 -12.61
C LEU A 522 39.18 -1.53 -11.99
N CYS A 523 38.42 -1.33 -10.92
CA CYS A 523 37.62 -2.37 -10.26
C CYS A 523 36.14 -2.00 -10.40
N ASP A 524 35.42 -2.70 -11.29
CA ASP A 524 33.98 -2.50 -11.48
C ASP A 524 33.24 -3.82 -11.21
N ILE A 525 32.07 -3.74 -10.60
CA ILE A 525 31.28 -4.94 -10.28
C ILE A 525 30.55 -5.47 -11.51
N ASP A 526 30.19 -4.59 -12.45
CA ASP A 526 29.33 -4.92 -13.59
C ASP A 526 30.11 -4.92 -14.91
N GLU A 527 30.39 -6.12 -15.43
CA GLU A 527 31.04 -6.32 -16.72
C GLU A 527 30.29 -5.63 -17.86
N ALA A 528 28.96 -5.55 -17.79
CA ALA A 528 28.15 -5.00 -18.85
C ALA A 528 28.46 -3.51 -19.07
N VAL A 529 28.67 -2.75 -17.99
CA VAL A 529 29.00 -1.31 -18.08
C VAL A 529 30.30 -1.11 -18.85
N VAL A 530 31.34 -1.89 -18.54
CA VAL A 530 32.65 -1.82 -19.21
C VAL A 530 32.54 -2.18 -20.70
N ARG A 531 31.83 -3.26 -21.01
CA ARG A 531 31.66 -3.74 -22.39
C ARG A 531 30.81 -2.79 -23.23
N VAL A 532 29.68 -2.33 -22.71
CA VAL A 532 28.77 -1.40 -23.38
C VAL A 532 29.46 -0.07 -23.62
N SER A 533 30.22 0.43 -22.65
CA SER A 533 31.00 1.66 -22.82
C SER A 533 32.08 1.53 -23.90
N LYS A 534 32.79 0.39 -23.97
CA LYS A 534 33.72 0.10 -25.09
C LYS A 534 33.06 0.14 -26.46
N GLN A 535 31.80 -0.24 -26.55
CA GLN A 535 31.07 -0.29 -27.81
C GLN A 535 30.47 1.06 -28.20
N PHE A 536 29.88 1.79 -27.26
CA PHE A 536 29.06 2.97 -27.55
C PHE A 536 29.65 4.30 -27.06
N LEU A 537 30.66 4.26 -26.19
CA LEU A 537 31.40 5.42 -25.66
C LEU A 537 32.92 5.27 -25.84
N PRO A 538 33.42 4.91 -27.03
CA PRO A 538 34.84 4.59 -27.24
C PRO A 538 35.78 5.78 -26.92
N HIS A 539 35.30 7.02 -27.00
CA HIS A 539 36.10 8.20 -26.62
C HIS A 539 36.50 8.19 -25.13
N MET A 540 35.69 7.60 -24.26
CA MET A 540 35.96 7.48 -22.82
C MET A 540 36.75 6.20 -22.54
N SER A 541 36.29 5.07 -23.07
CA SER A 541 36.78 3.74 -22.68
C SER A 541 38.00 3.22 -23.46
N ALA A 542 38.44 3.88 -24.54
CA ALA A 542 39.53 3.34 -25.38
C ALA A 542 40.83 3.08 -24.61
N LEU A 543 41.14 3.90 -23.60
CA LEU A 543 42.36 3.75 -22.79
C LEU A 543 42.29 2.61 -21.77
N LEU A 544 41.15 1.94 -21.62
CA LEU A 544 41.07 0.69 -20.86
C LEU A 544 41.91 -0.44 -21.47
N ALA A 545 42.30 -0.33 -22.75
CA ALA A 545 43.20 -1.26 -23.42
C ALA A 545 44.69 -0.90 -23.28
N SER A 546 45.02 0.17 -22.56
CA SER A 546 46.41 0.60 -22.34
C SER A 546 47.20 -0.47 -21.55
N PRO A 547 48.49 -0.70 -21.85
CA PRO A 547 49.32 -1.64 -21.09
C PRO A 547 49.55 -1.21 -19.63
N LYS A 548 49.23 0.05 -19.29
CA LYS A 548 49.28 0.55 -17.91
C LYS A 548 48.02 0.23 -17.09
N VAL A 549 46.96 -0.29 -17.73
CA VAL A 549 45.65 -0.46 -17.10
C VAL A 549 45.35 -1.94 -16.88
N THR A 550 44.90 -2.29 -15.68
CA THR A 550 44.32 -3.59 -15.36
C THR A 550 42.84 -3.41 -15.06
N VAL A 551 41.96 -4.08 -15.81
CA VAL A 551 40.52 -4.12 -15.52
C VAL A 551 40.23 -5.37 -14.70
N HIS A 552 39.69 -5.18 -13.50
CA HIS A 552 39.23 -6.21 -12.59
C HIS A 552 37.70 -6.13 -12.50
N ILE A 553 37.01 -7.23 -12.83
CA ILE A 553 35.57 -7.33 -12.64
C ILE A 553 35.32 -8.04 -11.31
N GLY A 554 34.76 -7.33 -10.33
CA GLY A 554 34.57 -7.85 -8.99
C GLY A 554 34.10 -6.82 -7.96
N ASP A 555 33.82 -7.31 -6.75
CA ASP A 555 33.37 -6.48 -5.63
C ASP A 555 34.50 -5.60 -5.10
N GLY A 556 34.28 -4.27 -5.13
CA GLY A 556 35.22 -3.27 -4.63
C GLY A 556 35.52 -3.39 -3.13
N PHE A 557 34.59 -3.85 -2.28
CA PHE A 557 34.84 -4.06 -0.86
C PHE A 557 35.88 -5.16 -0.65
N LYS A 558 35.69 -6.29 -1.33
CA LYS A 558 36.63 -7.40 -1.29
C LYS A 558 37.99 -7.00 -1.86
N PHE A 559 37.98 -6.30 -3.00
CA PHE A 559 39.21 -5.85 -3.63
C PHE A 559 40.03 -4.92 -2.72
N LEU A 560 39.38 -3.95 -2.07
CA LEU A 560 40.06 -3.06 -1.12
C LEU A 560 40.66 -3.81 0.07
N ALA A 561 39.91 -4.75 0.65
CA ALA A 561 40.36 -5.53 1.80
C ALA A 561 41.59 -6.41 1.49
N GLU A 562 41.79 -6.80 0.22
CA GLU A 562 42.93 -7.60 -0.22
C GLU A 562 44.16 -6.76 -0.61
N ASN A 563 44.04 -5.43 -0.69
CA ASN A 563 45.09 -4.54 -1.23
C ASN A 563 45.49 -3.41 -0.26
N GLU A 564 45.90 -3.76 0.96
CA GLU A 564 46.37 -2.79 1.96
C GLU A 564 47.62 -2.00 1.51
N SER A 565 47.67 -0.71 1.84
CA SER A 565 48.83 0.19 1.65
C SER A 565 49.47 0.17 0.25
N THR A 566 48.66 -0.01 -0.79
CA THR A 566 49.14 -0.30 -2.15
C THR A 566 49.06 0.89 -3.09
N TYR A 567 48.03 1.73 -2.97
CA TYR A 567 47.71 2.77 -3.97
C TYR A 567 48.05 4.17 -3.47
N ASP A 568 48.59 5.01 -4.36
CA ASP A 568 48.90 6.41 -4.05
C ASP A 568 47.63 7.28 -4.11
N VAL A 569 46.75 6.97 -5.07
CA VAL A 569 45.46 7.63 -5.22
C VAL A 569 44.35 6.61 -5.48
N ILE A 570 43.22 6.77 -4.79
CA ILE A 570 42.00 5.99 -5.03
C ILE A 570 40.88 6.93 -5.44
N VAL A 571 40.20 6.63 -6.54
CA VAL A 571 39.01 7.36 -6.99
C VAL A 571 37.82 6.42 -6.92
N THR A 572 36.76 6.83 -6.21
CA THR A 572 35.48 6.10 -6.18
C THR A 572 34.49 6.84 -7.06
N ASP A 573 34.16 6.23 -8.19
CA ASP A 573 33.18 6.71 -9.19
C ASP A 573 32.01 5.73 -9.23
N SER A 574 31.09 5.87 -8.28
CA SER A 574 30.00 4.92 -8.02
C SER A 574 28.63 5.55 -8.23
N SER A 575 27.61 4.72 -8.41
CA SER A 575 26.21 5.16 -8.45
C SER A 575 25.77 5.87 -7.16
N ASP A 576 24.71 6.67 -7.27
CA ASP A 576 24.08 7.39 -6.17
C ASP A 576 23.66 6.47 -4.99
N PRO A 577 23.53 6.98 -3.74
CA PRO A 577 23.29 6.19 -2.52
C PRO A 577 21.87 5.59 -2.43
N VAL A 578 21.52 4.70 -3.35
CA VAL A 578 20.24 3.97 -3.39
C VAL A 578 20.51 2.48 -3.46
N GLY A 579 19.75 1.71 -2.67
CA GLY A 579 19.88 0.26 -2.63
C GLY A 579 21.29 -0.18 -2.19
N PRO A 580 21.94 -1.13 -2.89
CA PRO A 580 23.25 -1.66 -2.49
C PRO A 580 24.36 -0.60 -2.36
N ALA A 581 24.27 0.50 -3.14
CA ALA A 581 25.27 1.56 -3.18
C ALA A 581 25.31 2.41 -1.89
N GLU A 582 24.27 2.39 -1.04
CA GLU A 582 24.26 3.09 0.24
C GLU A 582 25.45 2.69 1.14
N SER A 583 25.89 1.44 1.03
CA SER A 583 27.04 0.91 1.78
C SER A 583 28.36 1.63 1.46
N LEU A 584 28.50 2.21 0.25
CA LEU A 584 29.68 2.96 -0.19
C LEU A 584 29.79 4.34 0.49
N PHE A 585 28.70 4.81 1.11
CA PHE A 585 28.67 6.10 1.81
C PHE A 585 28.87 5.94 3.34
N GLN A 586 29.11 4.72 3.81
CA GLN A 586 29.23 4.42 5.23
C GLN A 586 30.69 4.33 5.71
N LYS A 587 30.89 4.59 7.00
CA LYS A 587 32.21 4.56 7.66
C LYS A 587 33.09 3.33 7.34
N PRO A 588 32.56 2.09 7.28
CA PRO A 588 33.39 0.91 6.97
C PRO A 588 34.07 0.99 5.59
N TYR A 589 33.38 1.52 4.57
CA TYR A 589 33.94 1.66 3.24
C TYR A 589 35.10 2.67 3.22
N PHE A 590 34.93 3.83 3.85
CA PHE A 590 36.00 4.83 3.96
C PHE A 590 37.20 4.34 4.79
N GLN A 591 36.99 3.43 5.74
CA GLN A 591 38.08 2.77 6.44
C GLN A 591 38.88 1.85 5.50
N LEU A 592 38.20 1.08 4.64
CA LEU A 592 38.86 0.26 3.62
C LEU A 592 39.65 1.12 2.62
N LEU A 593 39.09 2.26 2.19
CA LEU A 593 39.81 3.23 1.37
C LEU A 593 41.09 3.75 2.07
N HIS A 594 40.97 4.12 3.34
CA HIS A 594 42.10 4.58 4.14
C HIS A 594 43.20 3.51 4.27
N ASP A 595 42.81 2.25 4.46
CA ASP A 595 43.74 1.15 4.70
C ASP A 595 44.43 0.69 3.41
N ALA A 596 43.74 0.74 2.27
CA ALA A 596 44.30 0.47 0.94
C ALA A 596 45.28 1.54 0.43
N LEU A 597 45.19 2.78 0.95
CA LEU A 597 46.09 3.86 0.60
C LEU A 597 47.51 3.69 1.17
N ALA A 598 48.51 3.84 0.30
CA ALA A 598 49.91 3.99 0.67
C ALA A 598 50.13 5.21 1.59
N PRO A 599 51.25 5.28 2.34
CA PRO A 599 51.59 6.44 3.15
C PRO A 599 51.59 7.74 2.33
N GLY A 600 50.80 8.73 2.77
CA GLY A 600 50.62 10.01 2.09
C GLY A 600 49.64 9.99 0.90
N GLY A 601 48.99 8.85 0.66
CA GLY A 601 48.00 8.72 -0.41
C GLY A 601 46.73 9.53 -0.18
N SER A 602 45.96 9.72 -1.26
CA SER A 602 44.75 10.55 -1.28
C SER A 602 43.56 9.84 -1.94
N ILE A 603 42.35 10.15 -1.50
CA ILE A 603 41.10 9.70 -2.13
C ILE A 603 40.32 10.84 -2.74
N SER A 604 39.47 10.51 -3.71
CA SER A 604 38.39 11.34 -4.21
C SER A 604 37.15 10.47 -4.42
N THR A 605 36.01 10.89 -3.89
CA THR A 605 34.74 10.19 -4.05
C THR A 605 33.64 11.19 -4.40
N GLN A 606 32.61 10.71 -5.09
CA GLN A 606 31.35 11.46 -5.26
C GLN A 606 30.84 12.01 -3.93
N GLY A 607 30.43 13.28 -3.95
CA GLY A 607 30.00 14.07 -2.79
C GLY A 607 28.68 14.80 -3.03
N GLU A 608 27.83 14.30 -3.92
CA GLU A 608 26.44 14.70 -4.08
C GLU A 608 26.16 16.19 -4.38
N CYS A 609 24.90 16.56 -4.64
CA CYS A 609 24.52 17.92 -5.02
C CYS A 609 24.20 18.81 -3.80
N LEU A 610 24.84 19.99 -3.69
CA LEU A 610 24.58 20.95 -2.60
C LEU A 610 23.13 21.45 -2.55
N TRP A 611 22.40 21.47 -3.68
CA TRP A 611 20.99 21.91 -3.67
C TRP A 611 20.05 20.89 -3.05
N LEU A 612 20.39 19.60 -3.17
CA LEU A 612 19.51 18.48 -2.85
C LEU A 612 19.93 17.74 -1.59
N HIS A 613 21.24 17.54 -1.39
CA HIS A 613 21.80 16.53 -0.49
C HIS A 613 22.65 17.13 0.65
N LEU A 614 22.43 18.40 1.02
CA LEU A 614 23.19 19.10 2.07
C LEU A 614 23.34 18.34 3.41
N PRO A 615 22.29 17.74 4.00
CA PRO A 615 22.42 16.95 5.22
C PRO A 615 23.36 15.75 5.05
N LEU A 616 23.22 15.00 3.95
CA LEU A 616 24.08 13.87 3.63
C LEU A 616 25.54 14.31 3.44
N ILE A 617 25.78 15.43 2.73
CA ILE A 617 27.12 16.00 2.54
C ILE A 617 27.76 16.36 3.89
N LYS A 618 26.97 16.93 4.82
CA LYS A 618 27.44 17.25 6.16
C LYS A 618 27.89 15.99 6.91
N GLU A 619 27.07 14.95 6.91
CA GLU A 619 27.37 13.67 7.55
C GLU A 619 28.61 13.00 6.93
N LEU A 620 28.70 12.96 5.60
CA LEU A 620 29.86 12.44 4.87
C LEU A 620 31.14 13.16 5.25
N ARG A 621 31.12 14.50 5.30
CA ARG A 621 32.28 15.32 5.67
C ARG A 621 32.70 15.12 7.12
N GLU A 622 31.74 15.02 8.05
CA GLU A 622 32.02 14.76 9.47
C GLU A 622 32.61 13.36 9.67
N MET A 623 32.06 12.35 8.99
CA MET A 623 32.53 10.97 9.04
C MET A 623 33.95 10.82 8.47
N THR A 624 34.23 11.42 7.31
CA THR A 624 35.55 11.35 6.66
C THR A 624 36.63 12.11 7.43
N LYS A 625 36.31 13.27 8.03
CA LYS A 625 37.20 13.96 8.99
C LYS A 625 37.56 13.12 10.20
N GLY A 626 36.71 12.16 10.58
CA GLY A 626 36.99 11.21 11.66
C GLY A 626 37.96 10.09 11.27
N ILE A 627 38.28 9.92 9.98
CA ILE A 627 39.14 8.86 9.44
C ILE A 627 40.45 9.45 8.90
N PHE A 628 40.36 10.54 8.14
CA PHE A 628 41.50 11.17 7.48
C PHE A 628 41.92 12.45 8.21
N PRO A 629 43.23 12.73 8.33
CA PRO A 629 43.71 13.97 8.95
C PRO A 629 43.33 15.23 8.18
N VAL A 630 43.21 15.16 6.85
CA VAL A 630 42.74 16.26 6.00
C VAL A 630 41.60 15.75 5.13
N THR A 631 40.50 16.50 5.13
CA THR A 631 39.28 16.22 4.35
C THR A 631 38.68 17.54 3.89
N GLU A 632 38.47 17.65 2.59
CA GLU A 632 37.92 18.81 1.92
C GLU A 632 36.72 18.43 1.04
N TYR A 633 35.86 19.41 0.80
CA TYR A 633 34.72 19.27 -0.10
C TYR A 633 34.91 20.22 -1.28
N ALA A 634 34.87 19.67 -2.48
CA ALA A 634 34.89 20.40 -3.73
C ALA A 634 33.59 20.19 -4.50
N PHE A 635 33.28 21.03 -5.49
CA PHE A 635 32.18 20.77 -6.41
C PHE A 635 32.51 21.21 -7.83
N THR A 636 31.74 20.69 -8.78
CA THR A 636 31.75 21.10 -10.18
C THR A 636 30.32 21.25 -10.73
N THR A 637 30.20 21.78 -11.93
CA THR A 637 28.92 21.95 -12.64
C THR A 637 28.83 21.04 -13.83
N ILE A 638 27.72 20.31 -13.96
CA ILE A 638 27.43 19.39 -15.07
C ILE A 638 25.97 19.59 -15.45
N PRO A 639 25.65 20.10 -16.66
CA PRO A 639 24.28 20.45 -17.04
C PRO A 639 23.27 19.30 -16.98
N THR A 640 23.72 18.06 -17.19
CA THR A 640 22.83 16.88 -17.22
C THR A 640 22.54 16.29 -15.85
N TYR A 641 23.29 16.68 -14.81
CA TYR A 641 23.12 16.15 -13.46
C TYR A 641 22.06 16.96 -12.69
N PRO A 642 21.40 16.37 -11.67
CA PRO A 642 20.37 17.05 -10.88
C PRO A 642 20.82 18.42 -10.36
N SER A 643 20.03 19.46 -10.64
CA SER A 643 20.34 20.87 -10.32
C SER A 643 21.64 21.42 -10.93
N GLY A 644 22.24 20.73 -11.90
CA GLY A 644 23.40 21.20 -12.65
C GLY A 644 24.74 21.12 -11.91
N GLN A 645 24.82 20.40 -10.79
CA GLN A 645 25.97 20.41 -9.88
C GLN A 645 26.22 19.03 -9.26
N ILE A 646 27.49 18.70 -9.01
CA ILE A 646 27.88 17.58 -8.15
C ILE A 646 29.13 17.92 -7.32
N GLY A 647 29.21 17.33 -6.13
CA GLY A 647 30.30 17.48 -5.20
C GLY A 647 31.30 16.33 -5.23
N PHE A 648 32.43 16.56 -4.56
CA PHE A 648 33.48 15.58 -4.32
C PHE A 648 34.00 15.72 -2.90
N VAL A 649 34.13 14.59 -2.20
CA VAL A 649 34.89 14.54 -0.94
C VAL A 649 36.31 14.09 -1.28
N VAL A 650 37.28 14.94 -0.96
CA VAL A 650 38.70 14.69 -1.22
C VAL A 650 39.42 14.62 0.12
N ALA A 651 40.14 13.53 0.38
CA ALA A 651 40.79 13.31 1.67
C ALA A 651 42.18 12.68 1.50
N THR A 652 43.04 12.81 2.50
CA THR A 652 44.43 12.32 2.43
C THR A 652 44.97 11.90 3.79
N LYS A 653 45.90 10.94 3.79
CA LYS A 653 46.63 10.47 4.97
C LYS A 653 47.76 11.40 5.40
N ASP A 654 48.15 12.36 4.55
CA ASP A 654 49.19 13.33 4.86
C ASP A 654 48.59 14.57 5.54
N ALA A 655 48.82 14.71 6.84
CA ALA A 655 48.33 15.83 7.64
C ALA A 655 48.86 17.21 7.19
N SER A 656 49.95 17.25 6.41
CA SER A 656 50.56 18.48 5.91
C SER A 656 50.10 18.87 4.50
N ARG A 657 49.25 18.06 3.87
CA ARG A 657 48.81 18.23 2.49
C ARG A 657 47.76 19.32 2.35
N ASP A 658 48.01 20.29 1.48
CA ASP A 658 46.98 21.20 0.99
C ASP A 658 46.32 20.62 -0.26
N LEU A 659 45.07 20.17 -0.13
CA LEU A 659 44.29 19.63 -1.24
C LEU A 659 43.70 20.72 -2.15
N ARG A 660 43.68 21.99 -1.73
CA ARG A 660 43.06 23.11 -2.47
C ARG A 660 43.98 23.71 -3.53
N THR A 661 45.28 23.44 -3.42
CA THR A 661 46.30 24.01 -4.30
C THR A 661 46.99 22.89 -5.08
N PRO A 662 46.80 22.79 -6.41
CA PRO A 662 47.43 21.73 -7.17
C PRO A 662 48.95 21.95 -7.26
N LEU A 663 49.71 20.86 -7.27
CA LEU A 663 51.18 20.87 -7.35
C LEU A 663 51.70 20.85 -8.79
N ARG A 664 50.83 20.57 -9.76
CA ARG A 664 51.17 20.46 -11.18
C ARG A 664 50.01 20.94 -12.05
N ASP A 665 50.35 21.38 -13.26
CA ASP A 665 49.37 21.61 -14.31
C ASP A 665 49.13 20.30 -15.08
N VAL A 666 47.91 20.12 -15.60
CA VAL A 666 47.52 18.96 -16.39
C VAL A 666 47.15 19.44 -17.79
N GLU A 667 47.83 18.89 -18.80
CA GLU A 667 47.59 19.26 -20.19
C GLU A 667 46.42 18.47 -20.80
N GLY A 668 45.77 19.03 -21.83
CA GLY A 668 44.73 18.33 -22.59
C GLY A 668 43.40 18.18 -21.85
N THR A 669 43.10 19.06 -20.89
CA THR A 669 41.81 19.17 -20.20
C THR A 669 40.89 20.18 -20.90
N LYS A 670 39.57 19.96 -20.80
CA LYS A 670 38.52 20.81 -21.37
C LYS A 670 37.88 21.71 -20.31
N TYR A 671 37.80 21.24 -19.06
CA TYR A 671 37.20 21.94 -17.93
C TYR A 671 38.24 22.28 -16.86
N TYR A 672 39.04 21.30 -16.47
CA TYR A 672 39.99 21.42 -15.38
C TYR A 672 41.17 22.34 -15.73
N ASN A 673 41.50 23.24 -14.82
CA ASN A 673 42.77 23.98 -14.79
C ASN A 673 43.06 24.39 -13.34
N ARG A 674 44.26 24.93 -13.08
CA ARG A 674 44.69 25.36 -11.74
C ARG A 674 43.69 26.30 -11.04
N GLY A 675 43.12 27.26 -11.77
CA GLY A 675 42.14 28.20 -11.22
C GLY A 675 40.84 27.52 -10.85
N VAL A 676 40.33 26.64 -11.71
CA VAL A 676 39.12 25.84 -11.48
C VAL A 676 39.31 24.89 -10.30
N HIS A 677 40.47 24.25 -10.18
CA HIS A 677 40.81 23.40 -9.04
C HIS A 677 40.64 24.15 -7.71
N SER A 678 41.30 25.30 -7.56
CA SER A 678 41.22 26.06 -6.31
C SER A 678 39.82 26.65 -6.08
N ALA A 679 39.12 27.06 -7.14
CA ALA A 679 37.76 27.58 -7.03
C ALA A 679 36.74 26.51 -6.60
N ALA A 680 36.96 25.24 -6.96
CA ALA A 680 36.05 24.14 -6.61
C ALA A 680 35.85 23.96 -5.10
N PHE A 681 36.81 24.39 -4.28
CA PHE A 681 36.73 24.34 -2.81
C PHE A 681 36.09 25.59 -2.18
N VAL A 682 35.71 26.60 -2.98
CA VAL A 682 35.07 27.83 -2.51
C VAL A 682 33.56 27.65 -2.54
N LEU A 683 32.96 27.40 -1.37
CA LEU A 683 31.52 27.10 -1.28
C LEU A 683 30.64 28.36 -1.37
N PRO A 684 29.46 28.26 -2.01
CA PRO A 684 28.45 29.31 -1.91
C PRO A 684 27.95 29.47 -0.47
N GLU A 685 27.49 30.67 -0.10
CA GLU A 685 27.21 31.02 1.30
C GLU A 685 26.23 30.08 2.01
N PHE A 686 25.20 29.60 1.33
CA PHE A 686 24.24 28.66 1.94
C PHE A 686 24.88 27.29 2.25
N GLY A 687 25.77 26.80 1.37
CA GLY A 687 26.52 25.58 1.58
C GLY A 687 27.55 25.73 2.69
N ARG A 688 28.29 26.86 2.68
CA ARG A 688 29.24 27.23 3.72
C ARG A 688 28.57 27.31 5.10
N ALA A 689 27.48 28.07 5.23
CA ALA A 689 26.78 28.27 6.50
C ALA A 689 26.30 26.95 7.12
N ILE A 690 25.83 25.99 6.32
CA ILE A 690 25.40 24.67 6.83
C ILE A 690 26.59 23.79 7.18
N LEU A 691 27.57 23.68 6.27
CA LEU A 691 28.68 22.74 6.41
C LEU A 691 29.74 23.21 7.42
N GLU A 692 29.86 24.51 7.66
CA GLU A 692 30.83 25.09 8.59
C GLU A 692 30.19 25.61 9.87
N ASP A 693 29.07 26.34 9.78
CA ASP A 693 28.44 26.97 10.95
C ASP A 693 27.25 26.15 11.51
N GLY A 694 26.82 25.11 10.81
CA GLY A 694 25.64 24.32 11.17
C GLY A 694 24.30 25.07 11.02
N LYS A 695 24.25 26.15 10.24
CA LYS A 695 23.07 27.00 10.07
C LYS A 695 22.49 26.89 8.66
N ASP A 696 21.24 26.46 8.55
CA ASP A 696 20.50 26.51 7.28
C ASP A 696 19.93 27.91 7.05
N VAL A 697 20.50 28.61 6.06
CA VAL A 697 20.10 29.98 5.66
C VAL A 697 19.21 29.98 4.42
N ARG A 698 18.80 28.79 3.93
CA ARG A 698 17.89 28.70 2.79
C ARG A 698 16.48 29.16 3.18
N PRO A 699 15.71 29.71 2.24
CA PRO A 699 14.31 30.05 2.49
C PRO A 699 13.51 28.80 2.85
N THR A 700 12.72 28.90 3.91
CA THR A 700 11.72 27.88 4.24
C THR A 700 10.41 28.19 3.52
N TYR A 701 9.72 27.15 3.06
CA TYR A 701 8.44 27.28 2.36
C TYR A 701 7.36 26.40 2.99
N GLY A 702 6.10 26.66 2.65
CA GLY A 702 4.97 25.83 3.06
C GLY A 702 4.74 25.83 4.57
N ARG A 703 4.41 24.67 5.13
CA ARG A 703 4.01 24.53 6.53
C ARG A 703 5.13 24.91 7.50
N ILE A 704 6.38 24.57 7.20
CA ILE A 704 7.54 24.89 8.07
C ILE A 704 7.73 26.41 8.17
N ALA A 705 7.57 27.14 7.06
CA ALA A 705 7.59 28.60 7.06
C ALA A 705 6.44 29.17 7.91
N ARG A 706 5.22 28.65 7.71
CA ARG A 706 4.05 29.07 8.49
C ARG A 706 4.19 28.73 9.98
N GLU A 707 4.77 27.59 10.34
CA GLU A 707 5.07 27.20 11.73
C GLU A 707 6.05 28.19 12.37
N ALA A 708 7.11 28.57 11.63
CA ALA A 708 8.07 29.57 12.08
C ALA A 708 7.42 30.96 12.21
N GLU A 709 6.57 31.37 11.27
CA GLU A 709 5.80 32.62 11.32
C GLU A 709 4.81 32.63 12.48
N VAL A 710 4.07 31.54 12.72
CA VAL A 710 3.14 31.42 13.85
C VAL A 710 3.91 31.50 15.17
N LYS A 711 5.03 30.77 15.31
CA LYS A 711 5.90 30.87 16.49
C LYS A 711 6.46 32.28 16.68
N ALA A 712 6.87 32.95 15.60
CA ALA A 712 7.39 34.32 15.63
C ALA A 712 6.30 35.37 15.92
N SER A 713 5.05 35.12 15.51
CA SER A 713 3.92 36.02 15.72
C SER A 713 3.44 36.09 17.18
N GLY A 714 3.88 35.15 18.02
CA GLY A 714 3.44 35.05 19.42
C GLY A 714 1.95 34.75 19.60
N LYS A 715 1.21 34.41 18.52
CA LYS A 715 -0.19 34.00 18.60
C LYS A 715 -0.30 32.69 19.38
N LYS A 716 -1.18 32.66 20.37
CA LYS A 716 -1.49 31.46 21.16
C LYS A 716 -2.05 30.36 20.24
N ALA A 717 -1.52 29.14 20.36
CA ALA A 717 -2.05 28.00 19.64
C ALA A 717 -3.53 27.76 20.00
N LYS A 718 -4.35 27.48 19.00
CA LYS A 718 -5.77 27.18 19.15
C LYS A 718 -5.94 25.70 19.45
N LYS A 719 -6.55 25.39 20.58
CA LYS A 719 -6.74 24.02 21.07
C LYS A 719 -8.12 23.50 20.66
N ILE A 720 -8.14 22.35 20.01
CA ILE A 720 -9.37 21.77 19.44
C ILE A 720 -9.57 20.37 20.02
N LEU A 721 -10.77 20.09 20.55
CA LEU A 721 -11.15 18.76 21.01
C LEU A 721 -12.06 18.10 19.98
N LEU A 722 -11.62 17.01 19.35
CA LEU A 722 -12.40 16.18 18.43
C LEU A 722 -12.97 14.98 19.18
N LEU A 723 -14.27 14.99 19.44
CA LEU A 723 -14.98 13.85 20.02
C LEU A 723 -15.42 12.90 18.91
N GLY A 724 -14.84 11.68 18.92
CA GLY A 724 -15.19 10.60 17.99
C GLY A 724 -14.10 10.30 16.95
N SER A 725 -13.91 9.00 16.67
CA SER A 725 -12.93 8.45 15.73
C SER A 725 -13.58 7.65 14.61
N GLY A 726 -14.81 7.98 14.25
CA GLY A 726 -15.50 7.37 13.12
C GLY A 726 -14.88 7.79 11.78
N PHE A 727 -15.32 7.17 10.68
CA PHE A 727 -14.80 7.43 9.32
C PHE A 727 -14.78 8.91 8.92
N VAL A 728 -15.75 9.71 9.38
CA VAL A 728 -15.87 11.15 9.06
C VAL A 728 -14.87 12.04 9.82
N ALA A 729 -14.23 11.53 10.87
CA ALA A 729 -13.37 12.32 11.75
C ALA A 729 -11.99 12.60 11.11
N ARG A 730 -11.49 11.68 10.29
CA ARG A 730 -10.16 11.81 9.67
C ARG A 730 -10.06 12.99 8.68
N PRO A 731 -10.98 13.18 7.71
CA PRO A 731 -10.92 14.35 6.82
C PRO A 731 -11.06 15.69 7.56
N CYS A 732 -11.86 15.72 8.64
CA CYS A 732 -12.00 16.89 9.50
C CYS A 732 -10.67 17.22 10.20
N ALA A 733 -10.03 16.21 10.81
CA ALA A 733 -8.75 16.36 11.47
C ALA A 733 -7.65 16.81 10.50
N GLU A 734 -7.58 16.19 9.31
CA GLU A 734 -6.63 16.55 8.25
C GLU A 734 -6.76 18.01 7.82
N TYR A 735 -7.98 18.52 7.67
CA TYR A 735 -8.18 19.93 7.31
C TYR A 735 -7.67 20.87 8.41
N LEU A 736 -7.93 20.56 9.67
CA LEU A 736 -7.58 21.43 10.80
C LEU A 736 -6.07 21.51 11.06
N VAL A 737 -5.35 20.40 10.92
CA VAL A 737 -3.90 20.35 11.17
C VAL A 737 -3.05 20.96 10.05
N ARG A 738 -3.68 21.35 8.92
CA ARG A 738 -3.05 22.16 7.86
C ARG A 738 -2.62 23.53 8.38
N ASP A 739 -3.37 24.11 9.32
CA ASP A 739 -2.98 25.32 10.03
C ASP A 739 -2.03 24.94 11.18
N PRO A 740 -0.76 25.36 11.13
CA PRO A 740 0.20 25.05 12.19
C PRO A 740 -0.10 25.74 13.52
N GLY A 741 -1.00 26.72 13.55
CA GLY A 741 -1.50 27.33 14.78
C GLY A 741 -2.50 26.46 15.56
N ASN A 742 -2.91 25.31 15.02
CA ASN A 742 -3.88 24.42 15.66
C ASN A 742 -3.20 23.24 16.37
N GLU A 743 -3.68 22.94 17.57
CA GLU A 743 -3.37 21.73 18.34
C GLU A 743 -4.66 20.90 18.48
N LEU A 744 -4.66 19.67 17.96
CA LEU A 744 -5.85 18.82 17.91
C LEU A 744 -5.74 17.67 18.91
N THR A 745 -6.70 17.57 19.81
CA THR A 745 -6.87 16.44 20.72
C THR A 745 -8.00 15.55 20.22
N VAL A 746 -7.71 14.31 19.86
CA VAL A 746 -8.69 13.31 19.44
C VAL A 746 -9.08 12.45 20.64
N ALA A 747 -10.37 12.42 20.97
CA ALA A 747 -10.88 11.80 22.18
C ALA A 747 -11.95 10.74 21.85
N CYS A 748 -11.72 9.51 22.33
CA CYS A 748 -12.62 8.36 22.13
C CYS A 748 -12.63 7.46 23.36
N ARG A 749 -13.64 6.58 23.49
CA ARG A 749 -13.68 5.60 24.59
C ARG A 749 -12.49 4.63 24.56
N THR A 750 -12.01 4.30 23.37
CA THR A 750 -10.89 3.39 23.15
C THR A 750 -9.67 4.19 22.68
N LEU A 751 -8.60 4.21 23.48
CA LEU A 751 -7.38 4.97 23.19
C LEU A 751 -6.73 4.56 21.86
N ALA A 752 -6.66 3.26 21.57
CA ALA A 752 -6.06 2.76 20.34
C ALA A 752 -6.74 3.32 19.07
N THR A 753 -8.07 3.51 19.10
CA THR A 753 -8.80 4.07 17.96
C THR A 753 -8.51 5.57 17.78
N ALA A 754 -8.30 6.31 18.88
CA ALA A 754 -7.86 7.71 18.81
C ALA A 754 -6.42 7.81 18.29
N GLN A 755 -5.52 6.92 18.73
CA GLN A 755 -4.13 6.86 18.25
C GLN A 755 -4.06 6.55 16.74
N GLY A 756 -4.83 5.58 16.26
CA GLY A 756 -4.92 5.27 14.83
C GLY A 756 -5.44 6.45 13.99
N LEU A 757 -6.35 7.27 14.54
CA LEU A 757 -6.77 8.49 13.85
C LEU A 757 -5.71 9.58 13.84
N CYS A 758 -4.84 9.66 14.86
CA CYS A 758 -3.74 10.62 14.92
C CYS A 758 -2.52 10.21 14.08
N GLU A 759 -2.43 8.95 13.65
CA GLU A 759 -1.27 8.43 12.93
C GLU A 759 -1.01 9.21 11.62
N GLY A 760 0.22 9.70 11.46
CA GLY A 760 0.62 10.53 10.32
C GLY A 760 0.07 11.97 10.34
N LEU A 761 -0.72 12.36 11.36
CA LEU A 761 -1.18 13.74 11.52
C LEU A 761 -0.23 14.54 12.42
N PRO A 762 0.19 15.74 12.00
CA PRO A 762 1.02 16.59 12.83
C PRO A 762 0.21 17.32 13.92
N SER A 763 0.86 17.68 15.03
CA SER A 763 0.26 18.47 16.13
C SER A 763 -1.02 17.85 16.73
N THR A 764 -1.12 16.51 16.72
CA THR A 764 -2.27 15.78 17.27
C THR A 764 -1.92 15.01 18.55
N THR A 765 -2.84 14.97 19.51
CA THR A 765 -2.77 14.17 20.74
C THR A 765 -3.97 13.24 20.84
N ALA A 766 -3.77 11.98 21.20
CA ALA A 766 -4.86 11.02 21.41
C ALA A 766 -5.15 10.84 22.92
N ILE A 767 -6.43 10.87 23.31
CA ILE A 767 -6.87 10.62 24.69
C ILE A 767 -8.03 9.62 24.74
N SER A 768 -8.15 8.94 25.88
CA SER A 768 -9.35 8.18 26.22
C SER A 768 -10.35 9.08 26.95
N LEU A 769 -11.59 9.15 26.48
CA LEU A 769 -12.65 9.94 27.10
C LEU A 769 -14.02 9.26 26.92
N ASP A 770 -14.72 9.05 28.03
CA ASP A 770 -16.12 8.67 28.03
C ASP A 770 -16.99 9.92 28.21
N VAL A 771 -17.83 10.21 27.22
CA VAL A 771 -18.72 11.38 27.21
C VAL A 771 -19.89 11.27 28.20
N SER A 772 -20.12 10.08 28.78
CA SER A 772 -21.07 9.89 29.87
C SER A 772 -20.52 10.33 31.23
N ASP A 773 -19.19 10.38 31.38
CA ASP A 773 -18.54 10.99 32.54
C ASP A 773 -18.56 12.51 32.39
N THR A 774 -19.50 13.14 33.09
CA THR A 774 -19.71 14.59 33.03
C THR A 774 -18.48 15.35 33.51
N SER A 775 -17.78 14.89 34.54
CA SER A 775 -16.63 15.61 35.10
C SER A 775 -15.43 15.55 34.16
N ALA A 776 -15.18 14.38 33.54
CA ALA A 776 -14.12 14.22 32.56
C ALA A 776 -14.40 15.04 31.29
N LEU A 777 -15.65 15.01 30.80
CA LEU A 777 -16.08 15.78 29.64
C LEU A 777 -15.95 17.29 29.86
N GLU A 778 -16.44 17.81 30.99
CA GLU A 778 -16.31 19.24 31.33
C GLU A 778 -14.86 19.68 31.43
N SER A 779 -14.00 18.86 32.05
CA SER A 779 -12.57 19.15 32.19
C SER A 779 -11.87 19.18 30.83
N ALA A 780 -12.17 18.20 29.97
CA ALA A 780 -11.62 18.14 28.62
C ALA A 780 -12.10 19.32 27.78
N VAL A 781 -13.40 19.64 27.78
CA VAL A 781 -13.95 20.75 27.00
C VAL A 781 -13.37 22.09 27.43
N ALA A 782 -13.28 22.37 28.74
CA ALA A 782 -12.74 23.62 29.26
C ALA A 782 -11.24 23.84 28.97
N ALA A 783 -10.50 22.77 28.64
CA ALA A 783 -9.09 22.86 28.26
C ALA A 783 -8.86 23.28 26.79
N HIS A 784 -9.92 23.36 25.98
CA HIS A 784 -9.87 23.63 24.55
C HIS A 784 -10.72 24.86 24.18
N ASP A 785 -10.40 25.49 23.05
CA ASP A 785 -11.09 26.68 22.54
C ASP A 785 -12.33 26.32 21.67
N LEU A 786 -12.31 25.12 21.07
CA LEU A 786 -13.41 24.55 20.28
C LEU A 786 -13.55 23.06 20.57
N VAL A 787 -14.79 22.56 20.69
CA VAL A 787 -15.11 21.12 20.68
C VAL A 787 -15.91 20.75 19.43
N ILE A 788 -15.47 19.71 18.74
CA ILE A 788 -16.12 19.15 17.56
C ILE A 788 -16.77 17.82 17.97
N SER A 789 -18.07 17.69 17.77
CA SER A 789 -18.84 16.52 18.20
C SER A 789 -19.26 15.66 17.00
N LEU A 790 -18.50 14.59 16.74
CA LEU A 790 -18.74 13.57 15.70
C LEU A 790 -19.16 12.23 16.32
N ILE A 791 -19.77 12.29 17.51
CA ILE A 791 -20.36 11.16 18.25
C ILE A 791 -21.89 11.09 18.03
N PRO A 792 -22.59 10.05 18.51
CA PRO A 792 -24.04 9.95 18.37
C PRO A 792 -24.79 11.17 18.91
N TYR A 793 -25.81 11.61 18.17
CA TYR A 793 -26.53 12.86 18.42
C TYR A 793 -27.22 12.95 19.80
N THR A 794 -27.44 11.81 20.46
CA THR A 794 -28.00 11.73 21.82
C THR A 794 -27.09 12.38 22.87
N HIS A 795 -25.79 12.52 22.58
CA HIS A 795 -24.83 13.13 23.50
C HIS A 795 -24.62 14.63 23.27
N HIS A 796 -25.12 15.20 22.17
CA HIS A 796 -24.85 16.60 21.79
C HIS A 796 -25.31 17.59 22.85
N ALA A 797 -26.48 17.38 23.46
CA ALA A 797 -26.96 18.24 24.54
C ALA A 797 -26.04 18.23 25.76
N ALA A 798 -25.41 17.09 26.09
CA ALA A 798 -24.44 17.00 27.19
C ALA A 798 -23.13 17.74 26.85
N VAL A 799 -22.64 17.57 25.63
CA VAL A 799 -21.45 18.29 25.13
C VAL A 799 -21.68 19.80 25.13
N ILE A 800 -22.85 20.27 24.67
CA ILE A 800 -23.19 21.71 24.67
C ILE A 800 -23.29 22.23 26.11
N LYS A 801 -23.87 21.49 27.05
CA LYS A 801 -23.88 21.90 28.47
C LYS A 801 -22.47 22.04 29.06
N ALA A 802 -21.59 21.09 28.76
CA ALA A 802 -20.18 21.17 29.16
C ALA A 802 -19.48 22.37 28.51
N ALA A 803 -19.77 22.65 27.25
CA ALA A 803 -19.22 23.78 26.50
C ALA A 803 -19.71 25.14 27.01
N ILE A 804 -20.98 25.26 27.41
CA ILE A 804 -21.53 26.46 28.07
C ILE A 804 -20.78 26.74 29.36
N LYS A 805 -20.50 25.70 30.17
CA LYS A 805 -19.75 25.83 31.42
C LYS A 805 -18.28 26.21 31.18
N GLY A 806 -17.65 25.60 30.18
CA GLY A 806 -16.26 25.87 29.77
C GLY A 806 -16.06 27.15 28.97
N LYS A 807 -17.15 27.79 28.50
CA LYS A 807 -17.13 28.88 27.50
C LYS A 807 -16.38 28.49 26.22
N THR A 808 -16.59 27.26 25.77
CA THR A 808 -15.95 26.66 24.60
C THR A 808 -16.94 26.64 23.43
N ASN A 809 -16.49 26.96 22.22
CA ASN A 809 -17.35 26.87 21.03
C ASN A 809 -17.64 25.41 20.67
N VAL A 810 -18.70 25.14 19.91
CA VAL A 810 -19.10 23.78 19.51
C VAL A 810 -19.37 23.70 18.01
N VAL A 811 -18.91 22.65 17.35
CA VAL A 811 -19.30 22.29 15.97
C VAL A 811 -19.83 20.86 15.92
N THR A 812 -20.97 20.65 15.24
CA THR A 812 -21.56 19.32 15.01
C THR A 812 -22.07 19.16 13.58
N THR A 813 -22.10 17.93 13.08
CA THR A 813 -22.64 17.59 11.74
C THR A 813 -24.08 17.08 11.80
N SER A 814 -24.76 17.25 12.93
CA SER A 814 -26.08 16.67 13.21
C SER A 814 -27.18 17.72 13.20
N TYR A 815 -28.41 17.27 12.97
CA TYR A 815 -29.63 18.08 13.12
C TYR A 815 -29.75 18.72 14.50
N VAL A 816 -30.23 19.97 14.54
CA VAL A 816 -30.54 20.66 15.78
C VAL A 816 -31.79 20.03 16.42
N SER A 817 -31.59 19.25 17.47
CA SER A 817 -32.69 18.64 18.23
C SER A 817 -33.41 19.65 19.13
N PRO A 818 -34.66 19.38 19.56
CA PRO A 818 -35.36 20.24 20.53
C PRO A 818 -34.54 20.51 21.79
N ALA A 819 -33.87 19.49 22.34
CA ALA A 819 -33.01 19.62 23.50
C ALA A 819 -31.78 20.52 23.27
N MET A 820 -31.30 20.64 22.03
CA MET A 820 -30.25 21.60 21.67
C MET A 820 -30.81 23.01 21.54
N ARG A 821 -32.02 23.18 20.98
CA ARG A 821 -32.68 24.49 20.86
C ARG A 821 -32.97 25.13 22.22
N GLU A 822 -33.34 24.33 23.22
CA GLU A 822 -33.56 24.80 24.60
C GLU A 822 -32.31 25.43 25.22
N LEU A 823 -31.11 25.07 24.74
CA LEU A 823 -29.83 25.59 25.22
C LEU A 823 -29.39 26.89 24.53
N ASP A 824 -30.15 27.39 23.55
CA ASP A 824 -29.78 28.56 22.75
C ASP A 824 -29.61 29.84 23.59
N ALA A 825 -30.53 30.11 24.52
CA ALA A 825 -30.43 31.27 25.41
C ALA A 825 -29.18 31.19 26.31
N ALA A 826 -28.89 30.00 26.85
CA ALA A 826 -27.72 29.77 27.69
C ALA A 826 -26.40 29.85 26.89
N ALA A 827 -26.38 29.37 25.64
CA ALA A 827 -25.24 29.52 24.74
C ALA A 827 -24.96 30.99 24.39
N ARG A 828 -26.01 31.80 24.16
CA ARG A 828 -25.88 33.25 23.96
C ARG A 828 -25.33 33.95 25.21
N GLU A 829 -25.83 33.61 26.39
CA GLU A 829 -25.36 34.18 27.65
C GLU A 829 -23.89 33.81 27.95
N ALA A 830 -23.49 32.58 27.63
CA ALA A 830 -22.11 32.14 27.75
C ALA A 830 -21.17 32.75 26.69
N GLY A 831 -21.73 33.37 25.64
CA GLY A 831 -20.97 34.00 24.56
C GLY A 831 -20.33 33.00 23.60
N ILE A 832 -20.86 31.78 23.48
CA ILE A 832 -20.30 30.72 22.63
C ILE A 832 -21.12 30.53 21.35
N CYS A 833 -20.44 30.18 20.26
CA CYS A 833 -21.06 29.74 19.01
C CYS A 833 -21.20 28.22 19.00
N VAL A 834 -22.42 27.73 18.78
CA VAL A 834 -22.73 26.30 18.60
C VAL A 834 -23.22 26.11 17.16
N MET A 835 -22.30 25.77 16.25
CA MET A 835 -22.58 25.56 14.83
C MET A 835 -22.96 24.10 14.58
N ASN A 836 -24.10 23.86 13.94
CA ASN A 836 -24.64 22.51 13.71
C ASN A 836 -24.94 22.30 12.23
N GLU A 837 -25.44 21.12 11.89
CA GLU A 837 -25.95 20.85 10.54
C GLU A 837 -24.92 21.16 9.45
N ILE A 838 -23.65 20.83 9.67
CA ILE A 838 -22.54 21.15 8.75
C ILE A 838 -21.75 19.91 8.30
N GLY A 839 -22.47 18.87 7.86
CA GLY A 839 -21.92 17.71 7.17
C GLY A 839 -22.29 17.70 5.68
N LEU A 840 -22.87 16.59 5.21
CA LEU A 840 -23.41 16.43 3.85
C LEU A 840 -24.91 16.75 3.79
N ASP A 841 -25.71 15.99 4.55
CA ASP A 841 -27.16 16.11 4.70
C ASP A 841 -27.49 15.70 6.15
N PRO A 842 -27.56 16.66 7.09
CA PRO A 842 -27.61 18.11 6.88
C PRO A 842 -26.22 18.77 6.76
N GLY A 843 -26.06 19.69 5.80
CA GLY A 843 -24.84 20.48 5.58
C GLY A 843 -24.73 21.06 4.18
N ILE A 844 -23.95 20.41 3.31
CA ILE A 844 -23.78 20.83 1.91
C ILE A 844 -25.14 21.09 1.23
N ASP A 845 -26.14 20.27 1.54
CA ASP A 845 -27.49 20.44 1.02
C ASP A 845 -28.13 21.79 1.42
N HIS A 846 -27.85 22.31 2.61
CA HIS A 846 -28.29 23.64 3.03
C HIS A 846 -27.53 24.75 2.29
N LEU A 847 -26.20 24.60 2.17
CA LEU A 847 -25.33 25.62 1.56
C LEU A 847 -25.81 25.99 0.15
N TYR A 848 -26.13 24.98 -0.66
CA TYR A 848 -26.53 25.19 -2.05
C TYR A 848 -28.04 25.40 -2.23
N ALA A 849 -28.88 24.91 -1.33
CA ALA A 849 -30.28 25.27 -1.31
C ALA A 849 -30.46 26.77 -1.04
N VAL A 850 -29.82 27.30 0.01
CA VAL A 850 -29.88 28.71 0.38
C VAL A 850 -29.30 29.60 -0.73
N LYS A 851 -28.16 29.21 -1.32
CA LYS A 851 -27.54 29.94 -2.44
C LYS A 851 -28.53 30.18 -3.57
N LEU A 852 -29.15 29.12 -4.11
CA LEU A 852 -30.01 29.23 -5.27
C LEU A 852 -31.32 29.97 -4.94
N ILE A 853 -31.90 29.73 -3.76
CA ILE A 853 -33.10 30.43 -3.30
C ILE A 853 -32.84 31.94 -3.20
N ASP A 854 -31.72 32.36 -2.60
CA ASP A 854 -31.32 33.77 -2.52
C ASP A 854 -31.11 34.39 -3.91
N GLU A 855 -30.45 33.69 -4.83
CA GLU A 855 -30.26 34.14 -6.20
C GLU A 855 -31.58 34.30 -6.98
N VAL A 856 -32.55 33.43 -6.74
CA VAL A 856 -33.88 33.52 -7.36
C VAL A 856 -34.67 34.69 -6.78
N HIS A 857 -34.72 34.81 -5.45
CA HIS A 857 -35.45 35.88 -4.77
C HIS A 857 -34.86 37.26 -5.07
N SER A 858 -33.53 37.39 -5.12
CA SER A 858 -32.86 38.66 -5.46
C SER A 858 -33.17 39.14 -6.89
N LYS A 859 -33.46 38.21 -7.82
CA LYS A 859 -33.95 38.50 -9.17
C LYS A 859 -35.47 38.68 -9.25
N GLY A 860 -36.18 38.60 -8.12
CA GLY A 860 -37.64 38.73 -8.03
C GLY A 860 -38.42 37.50 -8.51
N GLY A 861 -37.76 36.34 -8.62
CA GLY A 861 -38.41 35.06 -8.89
C GLY A 861 -39.00 34.43 -7.63
N LYS A 862 -39.76 33.34 -7.81
CA LYS A 862 -40.47 32.58 -6.76
C LYS A 862 -40.14 31.09 -6.87
N ILE A 863 -39.91 30.42 -5.74
CA ILE A 863 -39.68 28.98 -5.70
C ILE A 863 -41.03 28.25 -5.58
N LYS A 864 -41.52 27.67 -6.67
CA LYS A 864 -42.81 26.95 -6.69
C LYS A 864 -42.68 25.53 -6.13
N HIS A 865 -41.59 24.85 -6.48
CA HIS A 865 -41.30 23.51 -6.00
C HIS A 865 -39.83 23.41 -5.57
N PHE A 866 -39.60 22.85 -4.38
CA PHE A 866 -38.29 22.49 -3.86
C PHE A 866 -38.25 21.00 -3.55
N LEU A 867 -37.37 20.28 -4.24
CA LEU A 867 -37.10 18.86 -4.03
C LEU A 867 -35.60 18.69 -3.74
N SER A 868 -35.27 17.95 -2.69
CA SER A 868 -33.88 17.66 -2.33
C SER A 868 -33.72 16.19 -1.98
N TYR A 869 -32.91 15.47 -2.76
CA TYR A 869 -32.69 14.05 -2.55
C TYR A 869 -31.20 13.75 -2.45
N CYS A 870 -30.82 13.03 -1.37
CA CYS A 870 -29.44 12.66 -1.09
C CYS A 870 -29.29 11.16 -0.82
N GLY A 871 -28.19 10.56 -1.26
CA GLY A 871 -27.85 9.17 -0.96
C GLY A 871 -26.35 8.93 -0.91
N GLY A 872 -25.89 8.34 0.21
CA GLY A 872 -24.59 7.66 0.28
C GLY A 872 -24.77 6.18 -0.02
N LEU A 873 -24.18 5.70 -1.10
CA LEU A 873 -24.40 4.39 -1.70
C LEU A 873 -23.06 3.76 -2.08
N PRO A 874 -22.99 2.44 -2.33
CA PRO A 874 -21.88 1.89 -3.09
C PRO A 874 -21.89 2.47 -4.51
N SER A 875 -20.72 2.56 -5.14
CA SER A 875 -20.69 2.82 -6.58
C SER A 875 -21.41 1.70 -7.35
N PRO A 876 -21.95 1.96 -8.55
CA PRO A 876 -22.71 0.95 -9.30
C PRO A 876 -21.96 -0.38 -9.49
N GLU A 877 -20.65 -0.32 -9.69
CA GLU A 877 -19.77 -1.48 -9.80
C GLU A 877 -19.61 -2.28 -8.50
N SER A 878 -19.82 -1.66 -7.34
CA SER A 878 -19.70 -2.25 -6.00
C SER A 878 -21.05 -2.55 -5.33
N SER A 879 -22.17 -2.38 -6.03
CA SER A 879 -23.53 -2.58 -5.49
C SER A 879 -24.04 -4.03 -5.59
N GLY A 880 -23.17 -5.01 -5.84
CA GLY A 880 -23.50 -6.41 -6.11
C GLY A 880 -24.00 -7.23 -4.92
N ASN A 881 -24.96 -6.72 -4.15
CA ASN A 881 -25.56 -7.41 -3.00
C ASN A 881 -27.10 -7.22 -2.98
N PRO A 882 -27.85 -7.98 -2.16
CA PRO A 882 -29.32 -7.98 -2.22
C PRO A 882 -30.02 -6.64 -1.98
N LEU A 883 -29.38 -5.71 -1.26
CA LEU A 883 -29.91 -4.37 -1.00
C LEU A 883 -29.34 -3.32 -1.97
N GLY A 884 -28.30 -3.63 -2.73
CA GLY A 884 -27.51 -2.60 -3.42
C GLY A 884 -26.93 -1.57 -2.44
N TYR A 885 -26.63 -1.96 -1.20
CA TYR A 885 -26.22 -1.03 -0.14
C TYR A 885 -25.04 -1.59 0.64
N LYS A 886 -24.14 -0.72 1.10
CA LYS A 886 -23.02 -1.09 1.97
C LYS A 886 -22.93 -0.10 3.12
N PHE A 887 -22.54 -0.59 4.29
CA PHE A 887 -22.49 0.23 5.50
C PHE A 887 -21.17 0.99 5.59
N SER A 888 -21.25 2.32 5.41
CA SER A 888 -20.16 3.28 5.70
C SER A 888 -20.35 3.97 7.06
N TRP A 889 -21.44 3.66 7.77
CA TRP A 889 -21.80 4.17 9.10
C TRP A 889 -22.72 3.16 9.81
N SER A 890 -23.20 3.48 11.01
CA SER A 890 -23.98 2.57 11.86
C SER A 890 -25.18 1.94 11.14
N SER A 891 -25.13 0.61 10.97
CA SER A 891 -26.19 -0.21 10.35
C SER A 891 -27.55 -0.04 11.05
N ARG A 892 -27.54 -0.01 12.39
CA ARG A 892 -28.71 0.23 13.23
C ARG A 892 -29.38 1.56 12.94
N GLY A 893 -28.58 2.62 12.79
CA GLY A 893 -29.09 3.94 12.44
C GLY A 893 -29.72 3.98 11.05
N VAL A 894 -29.14 3.28 10.06
CA VAL A 894 -29.71 3.14 8.71
C VAL A 894 -31.08 2.49 8.78
N LEU A 895 -31.20 1.34 9.45
CA LEU A 895 -32.43 0.57 9.47
C LEU A 895 -33.54 1.27 10.27
N LEU A 896 -33.22 1.90 11.40
CA LEU A 896 -34.20 2.68 12.15
C LEU A 896 -34.68 3.91 11.38
N ALA A 897 -33.82 4.54 10.58
CA ALA A 897 -34.22 5.68 9.76
C ALA A 897 -35.32 5.32 8.74
N LEU A 898 -35.42 4.05 8.33
CA LEU A 898 -36.43 3.55 7.41
C LEU A 898 -37.82 3.38 8.06
N LEU A 899 -37.90 3.46 9.39
CA LEU A 899 -39.15 3.43 10.17
C LEU A 899 -39.60 4.81 10.64
N ASN A 900 -38.87 5.89 10.30
CA ASN A 900 -39.28 7.23 10.67
C ASN A 900 -40.47 7.68 9.82
N PRO A 901 -41.51 8.29 10.41
CA PRO A 901 -42.56 8.91 9.62
C PRO A 901 -42.00 10.07 8.78
N ALA A 902 -42.62 10.32 7.64
CA ALA A 902 -42.27 11.43 6.77
C ALA A 902 -43.42 12.44 6.67
N SER A 903 -43.12 13.74 6.71
CA SER A 903 -44.09 14.81 6.52
C SER A 903 -43.53 15.83 5.54
N PHE A 904 -44.30 16.25 4.55
CA PHE A 904 -43.83 17.16 3.50
C PHE A 904 -44.98 17.92 2.86
N LEU A 905 -44.66 19.02 2.18
CA LEU A 905 -45.66 19.80 1.45
C LEU A 905 -45.73 19.31 0.00
N SER A 906 -46.94 19.05 -0.49
CA SER A 906 -47.17 18.66 -1.89
C SER A 906 -48.43 19.34 -2.42
N ASN A 907 -48.30 20.10 -3.50
CA ASN A 907 -49.39 20.83 -4.15
C ASN A 907 -50.20 21.71 -3.15
N GLY A 908 -49.50 22.38 -2.23
CA GLY A 908 -50.07 23.25 -1.21
C GLY A 908 -50.71 22.54 -0.02
N SER A 909 -50.70 21.20 0.03
CA SER A 909 -51.26 20.41 1.13
C SER A 909 -50.17 19.64 1.88
N ALA A 910 -50.22 19.65 3.21
CA ALA A 910 -49.31 18.86 4.03
C ALA A 910 -49.70 17.37 3.94
N THR A 911 -48.74 16.54 3.52
CA THR A 911 -48.89 15.08 3.43
C THR A 911 -48.09 14.43 4.56
N HIS A 912 -48.69 13.45 5.24
CA HIS A 912 -48.05 12.65 6.29
C HIS A 912 -48.04 11.18 5.88
N ILE A 913 -46.88 10.54 5.96
CA ILE A 913 -46.68 9.11 5.68
C ILE A 913 -46.21 8.42 6.97
N PRO A 914 -46.98 7.46 7.52
CA PRO A 914 -46.55 6.64 8.64
C PRO A 914 -45.28 5.85 8.31
N GLY A 915 -44.38 5.68 9.28
CA GLY A 915 -43.09 5.03 9.06
C GLY A 915 -43.16 3.60 8.52
N GLN A 916 -44.18 2.82 8.91
CA GLN A 916 -44.40 1.45 8.40
C GLN A 916 -44.77 1.41 6.91
N GLU A 917 -45.29 2.50 6.37
CA GLU A 917 -45.71 2.64 4.96
C GLU A 917 -44.69 3.43 4.14
N LEU A 918 -43.57 3.85 4.72
CA LEU A 918 -42.61 4.73 4.04
C LEU A 918 -42.04 4.10 2.77
N MET A 919 -41.67 2.81 2.83
CA MET A 919 -41.03 2.11 1.71
C MET A 919 -41.98 1.89 0.53
N SER A 920 -43.31 1.78 0.75
CA SER A 920 -44.27 1.64 -0.35
C SER A 920 -44.48 2.93 -1.14
N HIS A 921 -44.02 4.06 -0.60
CA HIS A 921 -44.07 5.37 -1.25
C HIS A 921 -42.78 5.73 -2.00
N ALA A 922 -41.79 4.83 -2.03
CA ALA A 922 -40.58 5.01 -2.82
C ALA A 922 -40.92 5.00 -4.32
N LYS A 923 -40.40 5.96 -5.08
CA LYS A 923 -40.65 6.10 -6.52
C LYS A 923 -39.33 6.20 -7.29
N PRO A 924 -39.25 5.70 -8.53
CA PRO A 924 -38.10 5.95 -9.39
C PRO A 924 -37.79 7.44 -9.49
N TYR A 925 -36.51 7.80 -9.37
CA TYR A 925 -36.05 9.19 -9.44
C TYR A 925 -34.92 9.30 -10.45
N PHE A 926 -35.17 10.03 -11.53
CA PHE A 926 -34.24 10.12 -12.65
C PHE A 926 -33.32 11.36 -12.52
N ILE A 927 -32.02 11.10 -12.40
CA ILE A 927 -30.95 12.11 -12.43
C ILE A 927 -30.15 11.99 -13.73
N SER A 928 -29.70 10.76 -14.04
CA SER A 928 -28.92 10.43 -15.24
C SER A 928 -29.27 9.00 -15.67
N PRO A 929 -29.22 8.67 -16.98
CA PRO A 929 -29.51 7.32 -17.46
C PRO A 929 -28.57 6.23 -16.93
N ALA A 930 -27.42 6.62 -16.36
CA ALA A 930 -26.47 5.68 -15.77
C ALA A 930 -26.92 5.10 -14.41
N PHE A 931 -27.90 5.72 -13.73
CA PHE A 931 -28.30 5.33 -12.38
C PHE A 931 -29.77 4.92 -12.29
N ALA A 932 -30.02 3.80 -11.60
CA ALA A 932 -31.36 3.31 -11.30
C ALA A 932 -31.77 3.68 -9.87
N PHE A 933 -31.97 4.98 -9.62
CA PHE A 933 -32.36 5.47 -8.29
C PHE A 933 -33.85 5.37 -8.03
N VAL A 934 -34.18 5.11 -6.78
CA VAL A 934 -35.49 5.29 -6.17
C VAL A 934 -35.37 6.28 -5.02
N ALA A 935 -36.40 7.08 -4.81
CA ALA A 935 -36.44 8.13 -3.82
C ALA A 935 -37.68 8.00 -2.93
N TYR A 936 -37.50 8.25 -1.64
CA TYR A 936 -38.59 8.36 -0.67
C TYR A 936 -38.37 9.60 0.23
N PRO A 937 -39.44 10.24 0.71
CA PRO A 937 -39.32 11.40 1.59
C PRO A 937 -38.72 11.00 2.95
N ASN A 938 -38.01 11.91 3.62
CA ASN A 938 -37.30 11.62 4.86
C ASN A 938 -37.66 12.64 5.94
N ARG A 939 -38.06 12.17 7.14
CA ARG A 939 -38.41 12.99 8.31
C ARG A 939 -39.43 14.10 7.95
N ASP A 940 -39.36 15.23 8.65
CA ASP A 940 -40.23 16.37 8.44
C ASP A 940 -39.56 17.43 7.56
N SER A 941 -40.15 17.69 6.40
CA SER A 941 -39.75 18.71 5.44
C SER A 941 -40.51 20.03 5.61
N LEU A 942 -41.61 20.06 6.37
CA LEU A 942 -42.45 21.25 6.52
C LEU A 942 -41.70 22.47 7.09
N PRO A 943 -40.81 22.34 8.10
CA PRO A 943 -40.08 23.48 8.66
C PRO A 943 -39.18 24.19 7.64
N PHE A 944 -38.73 23.51 6.59
CA PHE A 944 -37.84 24.09 5.58
C PHE A 944 -38.51 25.20 4.76
N GLN A 945 -39.84 25.27 4.75
CA GLN A 945 -40.55 26.41 4.18
C GLN A 945 -40.21 27.71 4.92
N GLN A 946 -40.07 27.64 6.25
CA GLN A 946 -39.67 28.76 7.09
C GLN A 946 -38.16 28.93 7.13
N PHE A 947 -37.40 27.84 7.28
CA PHE A 947 -35.94 27.92 7.39
C PHE A 947 -35.27 28.48 6.14
N TYR A 948 -35.78 28.16 4.95
CA TYR A 948 -35.26 28.72 3.70
C TYR A 948 -36.06 29.94 3.19
N ASN A 949 -37.01 30.44 3.98
CA ASN A 949 -37.83 31.60 3.63
C ASN A 949 -38.54 31.47 2.26
N ILE A 950 -39.17 30.32 2.00
CA ILE A 950 -39.92 30.02 0.77
C ILE A 950 -41.43 29.81 1.03
N PRO A 951 -42.15 30.76 1.65
CA PRO A 951 -43.59 30.62 1.92
C PRO A 951 -44.44 30.45 0.65
N GLU A 952 -43.90 30.83 -0.50
CA GLU A 952 -44.55 30.70 -1.82
C GLU A 952 -44.45 29.29 -2.43
N ALA A 953 -43.66 28.39 -1.84
CA ALA A 953 -43.51 27.03 -2.34
C ALA A 953 -44.78 26.20 -2.11
N GLU A 954 -45.24 25.55 -3.17
CA GLU A 954 -46.36 24.62 -3.16
C GLU A 954 -45.91 23.18 -2.86
N THR A 955 -44.63 22.87 -3.14
CA THR A 955 -44.04 21.57 -2.84
C THR A 955 -42.68 21.78 -2.16
N VAL A 956 -42.49 21.12 -1.02
CA VAL A 956 -41.23 21.14 -0.25
C VAL A 956 -40.99 19.72 0.25
N VAL A 957 -40.03 19.03 -0.39
CA VAL A 957 -39.70 17.63 -0.07
C VAL A 957 -38.21 17.46 0.07
N ARG A 958 -37.77 16.96 1.22
CA ARG A 958 -36.44 16.39 1.42
C ARG A 958 -36.57 14.88 1.53
N GLY A 959 -35.64 14.15 0.93
CA GLY A 959 -35.72 12.70 0.84
C GLY A 959 -34.40 12.02 0.64
N THR A 960 -34.45 10.70 0.57
CA THR A 960 -33.28 9.83 0.49
C THR A 960 -33.30 9.02 -0.80
N LEU A 961 -32.13 8.90 -1.43
CA LEU A 961 -31.90 8.06 -2.62
C LEU A 961 -31.40 6.67 -2.22
N ARG A 962 -31.91 5.65 -2.91
CA ARG A 962 -31.42 4.26 -2.89
C ARG A 962 -31.41 3.70 -4.31
N TYR A 963 -30.76 2.56 -4.52
CA TYR A 963 -30.93 1.83 -5.78
C TYR A 963 -32.26 1.08 -5.78
N GLN A 964 -32.76 0.81 -6.99
CA GLN A 964 -33.92 -0.05 -7.22
C GLN A 964 -33.81 -1.39 -6.48
N GLY A 965 -34.94 -1.92 -6.00
CA GLY A 965 -35.00 -3.18 -5.27
C GLY A 965 -34.74 -3.07 -3.76
N PHE A 966 -34.17 -1.95 -3.28
CA PHE A 966 -33.94 -1.70 -1.86
C PHE A 966 -35.26 -1.55 -1.07
N PRO A 967 -36.21 -0.67 -1.46
CA PRO A 967 -37.42 -0.44 -0.66
C PRO A 967 -38.27 -1.70 -0.49
N GLU A 968 -38.36 -2.54 -1.52
CA GLU A 968 -39.17 -3.76 -1.51
C GLU A 968 -38.55 -4.83 -0.60
N PHE A 969 -37.22 -4.92 -0.58
CA PHE A 969 -36.51 -5.82 0.33
C PHE A 969 -36.66 -5.39 1.79
N ILE A 970 -36.51 -4.10 2.08
CA ILE A 970 -36.76 -3.55 3.42
C ILE A 970 -38.22 -3.72 3.81
N GLY A 971 -39.16 -3.48 2.89
CA GLY A 971 -40.59 -3.72 3.12
C GLY A 971 -40.89 -5.15 3.54
N ALA A 972 -40.20 -6.14 2.95
CA ALA A 972 -40.30 -7.53 3.38
C ALA A 972 -39.76 -7.73 4.81
N LEU A 973 -38.59 -7.18 5.14
CA LEU A 973 -38.03 -7.27 6.50
C LEU A 973 -38.92 -6.62 7.55
N VAL A 974 -39.58 -5.50 7.23
CA VAL A 974 -40.55 -4.82 8.12
C VAL A 974 -41.76 -5.72 8.36
N LYS A 975 -42.38 -6.27 7.30
CA LYS A 975 -43.54 -7.16 7.41
C LYS A 975 -43.23 -8.44 8.19
N LEU A 976 -41.99 -8.93 8.12
CA LEU A 976 -41.50 -10.10 8.85
C LEU A 976 -41.06 -9.78 10.29
N GLY A 977 -41.13 -8.52 10.73
CA GLY A 977 -40.82 -8.12 12.11
C GLY A 977 -39.32 -7.98 12.44
N TRP A 978 -38.43 -8.05 11.45
CA TRP A 978 -36.98 -8.03 11.67
C TRP A 978 -36.42 -6.67 12.13
N LEU A 979 -37.14 -5.58 11.88
CA LEU A 979 -36.75 -4.24 12.33
C LEU A 979 -37.31 -3.89 13.73
N ASN A 980 -37.88 -4.87 14.45
CA ASN A 980 -38.35 -4.68 15.82
C ASN A 980 -37.16 -4.67 16.81
N SER A 981 -37.08 -3.61 17.61
CA SER A 981 -36.02 -3.41 18.62
C SER A 981 -36.41 -3.85 20.03
N ASP A 982 -37.60 -4.42 20.23
CA ASP A 982 -38.05 -4.90 21.53
C ASP A 982 -37.33 -6.22 21.87
N ALA A 983 -36.88 -6.34 23.11
CA ALA A 983 -36.27 -7.56 23.60
C ALA A 983 -37.25 -8.75 23.49
N LYS A 984 -36.75 -9.90 23.03
CA LYS A 984 -37.52 -11.15 22.88
C LYS A 984 -36.93 -12.19 23.82
N GLU A 985 -37.70 -12.65 24.79
CA GLU A 985 -37.25 -13.66 25.77
C GLU A 985 -36.83 -14.99 25.13
N TRP A 986 -37.40 -15.32 23.97
CA TRP A 986 -37.08 -16.53 23.24
C TRP A 986 -35.79 -16.44 22.41
N LEU A 987 -35.22 -15.23 22.22
CA LEU A 987 -34.02 -15.02 21.40
C LEU A 987 -32.77 -15.20 22.26
N VAL A 988 -32.17 -16.39 22.19
CA VAL A 988 -31.02 -16.80 23.01
C VAL A 988 -29.82 -17.20 22.13
N ASP A 989 -28.61 -17.07 22.67
CA ASP A 989 -27.39 -17.46 21.97
C ASP A 989 -27.36 -18.97 21.68
N GLY A 990 -26.84 -19.33 20.50
CA GLY A 990 -26.73 -20.73 20.06
C GLY A 990 -27.93 -21.27 19.27
N MET A 991 -28.97 -20.46 19.07
CA MET A 991 -30.03 -20.74 18.09
C MET A 991 -29.50 -20.67 16.65
N GLU A 992 -30.16 -21.37 15.73
CA GLU A 992 -29.85 -21.31 14.31
C GLU A 992 -30.67 -20.23 13.60
N TRP A 993 -30.14 -19.65 12.51
CA TRP A 993 -30.86 -18.63 11.74
C TRP A 993 -32.23 -19.10 11.27
N ARG A 994 -32.38 -20.35 10.81
CA ARG A 994 -33.68 -20.92 10.42
C ARG A 994 -34.69 -21.00 11.58
N GLU A 995 -34.22 -21.20 12.82
CA GLU A 995 -35.08 -21.27 14.01
C GLU A 995 -35.55 -19.87 14.41
N VAL A 996 -34.65 -18.89 14.39
CA VAL A 996 -34.99 -17.49 14.65
C VAL A 996 -35.95 -16.97 13.58
N THR A 997 -35.71 -17.29 12.30
CA THR A 997 -36.61 -16.91 11.20
C THR A 997 -37.99 -17.55 11.32
N LYS A 998 -38.07 -18.83 11.76
CA LYS A 998 -39.34 -19.48 12.05
C LYS A 998 -40.14 -18.70 13.09
N LEU A 999 -39.50 -18.34 14.21
CA LEU A 999 -40.16 -17.63 15.32
C LEU A 999 -40.52 -16.19 14.94
N ALA A 1000 -39.65 -15.47 14.24
CA ALA A 1000 -39.91 -14.10 13.78
C ALA A 1000 -41.08 -14.04 12.78
N SER A 1001 -41.15 -14.98 11.83
CA SER A 1001 -42.21 -15.03 10.80
C SER A 1001 -43.48 -15.79 11.21
N ALA A 1002 -43.49 -16.38 12.42
CA ALA A 1002 -44.51 -17.29 12.91
C ALA A 1002 -44.81 -18.45 11.92
N ALA A 1003 -43.77 -19.11 11.42
CA ALA A 1003 -43.88 -20.26 10.52
C ALA A 1003 -44.10 -21.59 11.29
N ASN A 1004 -44.77 -22.55 10.65
CA ASN A 1004 -45.13 -23.84 11.28
C ASN A 1004 -43.92 -24.76 11.48
N ASP A 1005 -42.97 -24.75 10.55
CA ASP A 1005 -41.73 -25.54 10.59
C ASP A 1005 -40.51 -24.66 10.23
N ASN A 1006 -39.30 -25.19 10.47
CA ASN A 1006 -38.02 -24.53 10.19
C ASN A 1006 -37.37 -25.06 8.90
N SER A 1007 -38.11 -25.79 8.05
CA SER A 1007 -37.62 -26.18 6.73
C SER A 1007 -37.62 -24.96 5.81
N GLU A 1008 -36.67 -24.91 4.89
CA GLU A 1008 -36.56 -23.78 3.96
C GLU A 1008 -37.85 -23.60 3.12
N ALA A 1009 -38.45 -24.70 2.68
CA ALA A 1009 -39.71 -24.67 1.93
C ALA A 1009 -40.87 -24.10 2.76
N GLY A 1010 -40.98 -24.49 4.04
CA GLY A 1010 -42.01 -23.99 4.96
C GLY A 1010 -41.83 -22.50 5.28
N LEU A 1011 -40.59 -22.06 5.51
CA LEU A 1011 -40.24 -20.65 5.72
C LEU A 1011 -40.55 -19.81 4.49
N ILE A 1012 -40.18 -20.26 3.30
CA ILE A 1012 -40.47 -19.56 2.03
C ILE A 1012 -41.97 -19.41 1.81
N ALA A 1013 -42.75 -20.48 2.00
CA ALA A 1013 -44.20 -20.43 1.85
C ALA A 1013 -44.84 -19.40 2.79
N ARG A 1014 -44.38 -19.34 4.05
CA ARG A 1014 -44.85 -18.34 5.02
C ARG A 1014 -44.45 -16.92 4.63
N ILE A 1015 -43.21 -16.71 4.18
CA ILE A 1015 -42.73 -15.39 3.74
C ILE A 1015 -43.54 -14.89 2.55
N LYS A 1016 -43.80 -15.74 1.53
CA LYS A 1016 -44.65 -15.37 0.39
C LYS A 1016 -46.06 -14.97 0.84
N GLN A 1017 -46.63 -15.69 1.81
CA GLN A 1017 -47.95 -15.40 2.37
C GLN A 1017 -47.99 -14.06 3.12
N VAL A 1018 -46.99 -13.77 3.96
CA VAL A 1018 -46.93 -12.55 4.78
C VAL A 1018 -46.61 -11.31 3.94
N CYS A 1019 -45.67 -11.43 3.01
CA CYS A 1019 -45.21 -10.29 2.23
C CYS A 1019 -46.14 -9.94 1.07
N ALA A 1020 -46.85 -10.92 0.50
CA ALA A 1020 -47.75 -10.76 -0.65
C ALA A 1020 -47.09 -9.97 -1.81
N PHE A 1021 -46.02 -10.54 -2.38
CA PHE A 1021 -45.23 -9.90 -3.42
C PHE A 1021 -46.05 -9.66 -4.71
N PRO A 1022 -45.84 -8.53 -5.42
CA PRO A 1022 -46.62 -8.18 -6.61
C PRO A 1022 -46.29 -9.03 -7.83
N THR A 1023 -45.09 -9.59 -7.92
CA THR A 1023 -44.66 -10.47 -9.03
C THR A 1023 -43.84 -11.64 -8.53
N GLU A 1024 -43.83 -12.75 -9.27
CA GLU A 1024 -43.02 -13.92 -8.92
C GLU A 1024 -41.53 -13.62 -8.98
N SER A 1025 -41.09 -12.82 -9.97
CA SER A 1025 -39.70 -12.38 -10.11
C SER A 1025 -39.20 -11.60 -8.89
N GLU A 1026 -40.04 -10.72 -8.32
CA GLU A 1026 -39.69 -10.01 -7.09
C GLU A 1026 -39.63 -10.94 -5.88
N SER A 1027 -40.58 -11.85 -5.77
CA SER A 1027 -40.59 -12.91 -4.76
C SER A 1027 -39.29 -13.71 -4.78
N GLU A 1028 -38.87 -14.20 -5.96
CA GLU A 1028 -37.61 -14.94 -6.14
C GLU A 1028 -36.38 -14.12 -5.76
N ARG A 1029 -36.31 -12.85 -6.19
CA ARG A 1029 -35.21 -11.93 -5.85
C ARG A 1029 -35.06 -11.75 -4.35
N ILE A 1030 -36.16 -11.43 -3.65
CA ILE A 1030 -36.14 -11.18 -2.21
C ILE A 1030 -35.80 -12.46 -1.45
N ILE A 1031 -36.40 -13.61 -1.81
CA ILE A 1031 -36.09 -14.90 -1.20
C ILE A 1031 -34.61 -15.26 -1.39
N SER A 1032 -34.06 -15.04 -2.59
CA SER A 1032 -32.64 -15.27 -2.86
C SER A 1032 -31.75 -14.38 -2.00
N GLY A 1033 -32.13 -13.13 -1.77
CA GLY A 1033 -31.40 -12.22 -0.89
C GLY A 1033 -31.49 -12.61 0.60
N LEU A 1034 -32.65 -13.05 1.08
CA LEU A 1034 -32.79 -13.58 2.46
C LEU A 1034 -31.93 -14.85 2.65
N ARG A 1035 -31.84 -15.69 1.61
CA ARG A 1035 -30.93 -16.85 1.57
C ARG A 1035 -29.47 -16.40 1.62
N TRP A 1036 -29.09 -15.39 0.85
CA TRP A 1036 -27.73 -14.82 0.86
C TRP A 1036 -27.33 -14.25 2.23
N ILE A 1037 -28.26 -13.60 2.94
CA ILE A 1037 -28.04 -13.14 4.32
C ILE A 1037 -27.84 -14.33 5.28
N GLY A 1038 -28.31 -15.52 4.91
CA GLY A 1038 -28.19 -16.75 5.71
C GLY A 1038 -29.42 -17.04 6.58
N MET A 1039 -30.56 -16.38 6.33
CA MET A 1039 -31.76 -16.46 7.20
C MET A 1039 -32.42 -17.85 7.21
N PHE A 1040 -32.08 -18.71 6.25
CA PHE A 1040 -32.54 -20.10 6.16
C PHE A 1040 -31.48 -21.13 6.56
N SER A 1041 -30.30 -20.67 6.99
CA SER A 1041 -29.16 -21.55 7.30
C SER A 1041 -29.25 -22.17 8.70
N SER A 1042 -28.45 -23.21 8.92
CA SER A 1042 -28.16 -23.79 10.23
C SER A 1042 -27.00 -23.08 10.95
N GLU A 1043 -26.52 -21.94 10.43
CA GLU A 1043 -25.47 -21.17 11.09
C GLU A 1043 -26.01 -20.60 12.41
N LYS A 1044 -25.13 -20.56 13.41
CA LYS A 1044 -25.48 -20.08 14.75
C LYS A 1044 -25.60 -18.56 14.76
N VAL A 1045 -26.65 -18.08 15.42
CA VAL A 1045 -26.94 -16.65 15.57
C VAL A 1045 -26.12 -16.10 16.74
N ALA A 1046 -25.40 -15.01 16.49
CA ALA A 1046 -24.81 -14.18 17.54
C ALA A 1046 -25.84 -13.14 17.97
N VAL A 1047 -26.52 -13.37 19.10
CA VAL A 1047 -27.60 -12.49 19.54
C VAL A 1047 -27.00 -11.20 20.08
N ARG A 1048 -27.47 -10.06 19.54
CA ARG A 1048 -27.06 -8.74 20.01
C ARG A 1048 -28.24 -8.06 20.69
N SER A 1049 -28.04 -7.61 21.94
CA SER A 1049 -29.03 -6.85 22.73
C SER A 1049 -30.40 -7.54 22.91
N GLY A 1050 -30.49 -8.86 22.72
CA GLY A 1050 -31.72 -9.64 22.89
C GLY A 1050 -32.88 -9.27 21.95
N ASN A 1051 -32.64 -8.52 20.86
CA ASN A 1051 -33.69 -8.13 19.91
C ASN A 1051 -33.32 -8.47 18.46
N LEU A 1052 -34.33 -8.53 17.58
CA LEU A 1052 -34.17 -8.96 16.19
C LEU A 1052 -33.39 -7.95 15.35
N LEU A 1053 -33.64 -6.65 15.55
CA LEU A 1053 -32.97 -5.59 14.79
C LEU A 1053 -31.46 -5.61 15.00
N ASP A 1054 -31.00 -5.61 16.25
CA ASP A 1054 -29.57 -5.54 16.57
C ASP A 1054 -28.86 -6.85 16.16
N THR A 1055 -29.55 -7.98 16.24
CA THR A 1055 -29.07 -9.29 15.77
C THR A 1055 -28.92 -9.31 14.24
N LEU A 1056 -29.88 -8.75 13.51
CA LEU A 1056 -29.78 -8.57 12.06
C LEU A 1056 -28.65 -7.60 11.69
N CYS A 1057 -28.51 -6.49 12.41
CA CYS A 1057 -27.42 -5.52 12.21
C CYS A 1057 -26.05 -6.19 12.29
N ALA A 1058 -25.83 -7.03 13.32
CA ALA A 1058 -24.58 -7.78 13.48
C ALA A 1058 -24.24 -8.65 12.26
N ARG A 1059 -25.27 -9.29 11.66
CA ARG A 1059 -25.10 -10.10 10.45
C ARG A 1059 -24.79 -9.25 9.22
N LEU A 1060 -25.53 -8.17 9.02
CA LEU A 1060 -25.39 -7.31 7.86
C LEU A 1060 -24.07 -6.52 7.86
N GLU A 1061 -23.55 -6.14 9.03
CA GLU A 1061 -22.24 -5.48 9.19
C GLU A 1061 -21.10 -6.34 8.65
N GLY A 1062 -21.14 -7.66 8.88
CA GLY A 1062 -20.12 -8.58 8.37
C GLY A 1062 -20.22 -8.79 6.86
N LEU A 1063 -21.44 -8.89 6.33
CA LEU A 1063 -21.69 -9.23 4.93
C LEU A 1063 -21.65 -8.05 3.97
N MET A 1064 -21.97 -6.84 4.44
CA MET A 1064 -22.21 -5.66 3.59
C MET A 1064 -21.29 -4.50 3.93
N LYS A 1065 -20.05 -4.81 4.31
CA LYS A 1065 -18.97 -3.82 4.43
C LYS A 1065 -18.34 -3.56 3.06
N TYR A 1066 -17.66 -2.41 2.94
CA TYR A 1066 -16.78 -2.15 1.81
C TYR A 1066 -15.54 -3.04 1.90
N GLU A 1067 -15.14 -3.61 0.77
CA GLU A 1067 -13.94 -4.42 0.60
C GLU A 1067 -12.82 -3.59 -0.02
N GLN A 1068 -11.58 -4.10 0.03
CA GLN A 1068 -10.43 -3.42 -0.55
C GLN A 1068 -10.62 -3.26 -2.07
N GLY A 1069 -10.34 -2.06 -2.59
CA GLY A 1069 -10.51 -1.73 -4.02
C GLY A 1069 -11.91 -1.25 -4.38
N GLU A 1070 -12.91 -1.38 -3.51
CA GLU A 1070 -14.24 -0.83 -3.71
C GLU A 1070 -14.31 0.65 -3.34
N ARG A 1071 -15.36 1.33 -3.82
CA ARG A 1071 -15.61 2.74 -3.53
C ARG A 1071 -17.08 3.04 -3.29
N ASP A 1072 -17.34 4.09 -2.52
CA ASP A 1072 -18.68 4.63 -2.33
C ASP A 1072 -18.99 5.77 -3.31
N LEU A 1073 -20.26 6.18 -3.30
CA LEU A 1073 -20.84 7.24 -4.10
C LEU A 1073 -21.73 8.08 -3.19
N VAL A 1074 -21.54 9.39 -3.22
CA VAL A 1074 -22.49 10.38 -2.73
C VAL A 1074 -23.18 11.02 -3.93
N MET A 1075 -24.50 10.93 -3.95
CA MET A 1075 -25.36 11.62 -4.90
C MET A 1075 -26.30 12.55 -4.14
N LEU A 1076 -26.21 13.86 -4.40
CA LEU A 1076 -27.10 14.87 -3.85
C LEU A 1076 -27.63 15.72 -5.02
N GLN A 1077 -28.94 15.85 -5.13
CA GLN A 1077 -29.55 16.75 -6.11
C GLN A 1077 -30.66 17.58 -5.47
N HIS A 1078 -30.56 18.89 -5.66
CA HIS A 1078 -31.70 19.80 -5.53
C HIS A 1078 -32.35 20.00 -6.89
N LYS A 1079 -33.68 20.11 -6.90
CA LYS A 1079 -34.49 20.48 -8.05
C LYS A 1079 -35.47 21.57 -7.64
N PHE A 1080 -35.37 22.71 -8.32
CA PHE A 1080 -36.18 23.89 -8.12
C PHE A 1080 -37.03 24.10 -9.35
N VAL A 1081 -38.32 24.34 -9.17
CA VAL A 1081 -39.16 24.93 -10.21
C VAL A 1081 -39.35 26.39 -9.84
N VAL A 1082 -38.80 27.27 -10.68
CA VAL A 1082 -38.75 28.70 -10.46
C VAL A 1082 -39.75 29.38 -11.38
N GLN A 1083 -40.55 30.29 -10.83
CA GLN A 1083 -41.36 31.22 -11.60
C GLN A 1083 -40.69 32.60 -11.54
N TRP A 1084 -40.20 33.08 -12.68
CA TRP A 1084 -39.56 34.38 -12.79
C TRP A 1084 -40.57 35.53 -12.80
N LYS A 1085 -40.08 36.76 -12.63
CA LYS A 1085 -40.91 37.98 -12.58
C LYS A 1085 -41.73 38.23 -13.85
N ASP A 1086 -41.24 37.75 -15.00
CA ASP A 1086 -41.92 37.82 -16.29
C ASP A 1086 -43.00 36.72 -16.47
N GLY A 1087 -43.16 35.84 -15.48
CA GLY A 1087 -44.09 34.71 -15.49
C GLY A 1087 -43.53 33.44 -16.13
N LYS A 1088 -42.29 33.44 -16.65
CA LYS A 1088 -41.66 32.25 -17.21
C LYS A 1088 -41.33 31.25 -16.10
N GLU A 1089 -41.64 29.98 -16.34
CA GLU A 1089 -41.23 28.89 -15.44
C GLU A 1089 -40.01 28.15 -15.99
N GLU A 1090 -39.05 27.87 -15.12
CA GLU A 1090 -37.83 27.13 -15.43
C GLU A 1090 -37.55 26.11 -14.34
N THR A 1091 -36.98 24.96 -14.72
CA THR A 1091 -36.51 23.96 -13.78
C THR A 1091 -34.99 24.06 -13.67
N ILE A 1092 -34.49 24.28 -12.46
CA ILE A 1092 -33.06 24.36 -12.17
C ILE A 1092 -32.68 23.19 -11.26
N THR A 1093 -31.62 22.47 -11.61
CA THR A 1093 -31.05 21.43 -10.77
C THR A 1093 -29.69 21.83 -10.26
N SER A 1094 -29.37 21.50 -9.01
CA SER A 1094 -28.03 21.63 -8.42
C SER A 1094 -27.59 20.25 -7.96
N THR A 1095 -26.52 19.69 -8.55
CA THR A 1095 -26.17 18.27 -8.41
C THR A 1095 -24.72 18.07 -7.98
N LEU A 1096 -24.51 17.24 -6.95
CA LEU A 1096 -23.21 16.74 -6.49
C LEU A 1096 -23.15 15.24 -6.73
N GLU A 1097 -22.14 14.84 -7.51
CA GLU A 1097 -21.76 13.45 -7.75
C GLU A 1097 -20.30 13.28 -7.30
N ALA A 1098 -20.10 12.57 -6.19
CA ALA A 1098 -18.78 12.36 -5.61
C ALA A 1098 -18.52 10.87 -5.37
N TYR A 1099 -17.38 10.38 -5.83
CA TYR A 1099 -16.93 9.01 -5.61
C TYR A 1099 -15.78 8.95 -4.60
N GLY A 1100 -15.76 7.91 -3.78
CA GLY A 1100 -14.65 7.63 -2.88
C GLY A 1100 -13.40 7.20 -3.63
N SER A 1101 -12.25 7.36 -2.98
CA SER A 1101 -10.98 6.80 -3.43
C SER A 1101 -10.73 5.44 -2.78
N PRO A 1102 -10.45 4.37 -3.54
CA PRO A 1102 -10.17 3.05 -2.98
C PRO A 1102 -8.98 3.02 -1.99
N ASN A 1103 -8.01 3.94 -2.17
CA ASN A 1103 -6.82 4.07 -1.31
C ASN A 1103 -6.84 5.38 -0.51
N GLY A 1104 -7.99 6.05 -0.39
CA GLY A 1104 -8.13 7.33 0.28
C GLY A 1104 -9.46 7.44 1.03
N HIS A 1105 -9.99 8.66 1.13
CA HIS A 1105 -11.27 8.89 1.81
C HIS A 1105 -12.44 8.40 0.97
N SER A 1106 -13.44 7.86 1.66
CA SER A 1106 -14.75 7.63 1.05
C SER A 1106 -15.43 8.98 0.76
N ALA A 1107 -16.28 9.03 -0.28
CA ALA A 1107 -17.07 10.21 -0.60
C ALA A 1107 -17.90 10.67 0.60
N MET A 1108 -18.47 9.74 1.36
CA MET A 1108 -19.22 10.06 2.58
C MET A 1108 -18.32 10.68 3.66
N ALA A 1109 -17.14 10.11 3.91
CA ALA A 1109 -16.21 10.67 4.89
C ALA A 1109 -15.78 12.08 4.50
N LEU A 1110 -15.42 12.29 3.23
CA LEU A 1110 -14.96 13.58 2.72
C LEU A 1110 -16.08 14.63 2.77
N THR A 1111 -17.26 14.32 2.24
CA THR A 1111 -18.40 15.25 2.17
C THR A 1111 -19.00 15.61 3.53
N VAL A 1112 -18.72 14.85 4.60
CA VAL A 1112 -19.12 15.19 5.97
C VAL A 1112 -17.98 15.85 6.75
N GLY A 1113 -16.77 15.28 6.69
CA GLY A 1113 -15.64 15.73 7.49
C GLY A 1113 -15.05 17.06 7.02
N LEU A 1114 -15.02 17.31 5.70
CA LEU A 1114 -14.43 18.52 5.14
C LEU A 1114 -15.26 19.79 5.47
N PRO A 1115 -16.60 19.84 5.25
CA PRO A 1115 -17.40 20.99 5.70
C PRO A 1115 -17.30 21.24 7.21
N CYS A 1116 -17.23 20.16 8.01
CA CYS A 1116 -17.04 20.25 9.45
C CYS A 1116 -15.70 20.90 9.82
N GLY A 1117 -14.60 20.48 9.17
CA GLY A 1117 -13.28 21.08 9.36
C GLY A 1117 -13.25 22.56 8.95
N ILE A 1118 -13.86 22.90 7.82
CA ILE A 1118 -13.96 24.29 7.32
C ILE A 1118 -14.74 25.16 8.31
N ALA A 1119 -15.92 24.73 8.74
CA ALA A 1119 -16.73 25.48 9.70
C ALA A 1119 -16.03 25.65 11.04
N SER A 1120 -15.35 24.60 11.52
CA SER A 1120 -14.52 24.64 12.72
C SER A 1120 -13.42 25.68 12.63
N GLN A 1121 -12.68 25.71 11.52
CA GLN A 1121 -11.65 26.73 11.30
C GLN A 1121 -12.26 28.14 11.24
N LEU A 1122 -13.41 28.32 10.58
CA LEU A 1122 -14.09 29.63 10.49
C LEU A 1122 -14.60 30.14 11.84
N VAL A 1123 -15.05 29.25 12.73
CA VAL A 1123 -15.39 29.59 14.12
C VAL A 1123 -14.14 30.01 14.88
N LEU A 1124 -13.05 29.25 14.75
CA LEU A 1124 -11.75 29.56 15.38
C LEU A 1124 -11.12 30.85 14.86
N ASP A 1125 -11.33 31.20 13.59
CA ASP A 1125 -10.86 32.44 12.96
C ASP A 1125 -11.74 33.65 13.33
N GLY A 1126 -12.88 33.41 14.00
CA GLY A 1126 -13.82 34.45 14.38
C GLY A 1126 -14.68 34.97 13.23
N VAL A 1127 -14.73 34.26 12.09
CA VAL A 1127 -15.64 34.58 10.96
C VAL A 1127 -17.06 34.16 11.32
N LEU A 1128 -17.22 32.97 11.90
CA LEU A 1128 -18.48 32.48 12.46
C LEU A 1128 -18.47 32.67 13.98
N ASN A 1129 -18.80 33.87 14.45
CA ASN A 1129 -18.63 34.25 15.86
C ASN A 1129 -19.94 34.63 16.58
N THR A 1130 -21.08 34.57 15.90
CA THR A 1130 -22.38 34.91 16.49
C THR A 1130 -22.73 33.92 17.61
N PRO A 1131 -22.94 34.37 18.88
CA PRO A 1131 -23.30 33.46 19.96
C PRO A 1131 -24.69 32.83 19.77
N GLY A 1132 -24.88 31.62 20.29
CA GLY A 1132 -26.13 30.86 20.21
C GLY A 1132 -26.02 29.56 19.40
N VAL A 1133 -27.17 28.92 19.17
CA VAL A 1133 -27.29 27.65 18.45
C VAL A 1133 -27.68 27.93 16.99
N HIS A 1134 -26.76 27.65 16.07
CA HIS A 1134 -26.88 28.01 14.66
C HIS A 1134 -26.89 26.79 13.74
N ALA A 1135 -27.46 27.00 12.55
CA ALA A 1135 -27.46 26.09 11.40
C ALA A 1135 -27.25 26.94 10.12
N PRO A 1136 -26.74 26.36 9.01
CA PRO A 1136 -26.44 27.09 7.79
C PRO A 1136 -27.70 27.41 6.96
N TYR A 1137 -28.56 28.28 7.50
CA TYR A 1137 -29.82 28.69 6.83
C TYR A 1137 -29.78 30.13 6.31
N SER A 1138 -28.67 30.83 6.49
CA SER A 1138 -28.50 32.22 6.08
C SER A 1138 -27.28 32.35 5.18
N LYS A 1139 -27.33 33.31 4.27
CA LYS A 1139 -26.25 33.58 3.32
C LYS A 1139 -24.93 33.87 4.03
N GLU A 1140 -24.99 34.62 5.13
CA GLU A 1140 -23.83 35.05 5.92
C GLU A 1140 -23.06 33.86 6.52
N ILE A 1141 -23.75 32.76 6.81
CA ILE A 1141 -23.13 31.50 7.27
C ILE A 1141 -22.73 30.62 6.08
N CYS A 1142 -23.58 30.54 5.05
CA CYS A 1142 -23.39 29.61 3.94
C CYS A 1142 -22.23 29.99 3.02
N ASP A 1143 -22.11 31.25 2.63
CA ASP A 1143 -21.14 31.69 1.62
C ASP A 1143 -19.68 31.44 2.02
N PRO A 1144 -19.22 31.82 3.23
CA PRO A 1144 -17.83 31.58 3.63
C PRO A 1144 -17.46 30.09 3.67
N ILE A 1145 -18.40 29.22 4.02
CA ILE A 1145 -18.19 27.77 4.05
C ILE A 1145 -18.15 27.23 2.62
N ARG A 1146 -19.13 27.61 1.79
CA ARG A 1146 -19.26 27.15 0.41
C ARG A 1146 -18.05 27.55 -0.44
N GLU A 1147 -17.59 28.79 -0.36
CA GLU A 1147 -16.42 29.27 -1.13
C GLU A 1147 -15.15 28.47 -0.79
N ARG A 1148 -14.91 28.18 0.50
CA ARG A 1148 -13.81 27.31 0.92
C ARG A 1148 -14.00 25.87 0.45
N LEU A 1149 -15.23 25.35 0.48
CA LEU A 1149 -15.53 24.01 0.00
C LEU A 1149 -15.28 23.85 -1.51
N GLU A 1150 -15.70 24.83 -2.31
CA GLU A 1150 -15.44 24.90 -3.74
C GLU A 1150 -13.94 24.98 -4.04
N SER A 1151 -13.16 25.70 -3.23
CA SER A 1151 -11.69 25.77 -3.37
C SER A 1151 -10.98 24.43 -3.11
N GLU A 1152 -11.61 23.54 -2.35
CA GLU A 1152 -11.15 22.16 -2.11
C GLU A 1152 -11.63 21.19 -3.20
N GLY A 1153 -12.31 21.69 -4.24
CA GLY A 1153 -12.80 20.90 -5.36
C GLY A 1153 -14.12 20.16 -5.09
N LEU A 1154 -14.86 20.54 -4.04
CA LEU A 1154 -16.15 19.93 -3.70
C LEU A 1154 -17.29 20.95 -3.81
N GLY A 1155 -18.26 20.68 -4.68
CA GLY A 1155 -19.41 21.56 -4.87
C GLY A 1155 -20.50 20.99 -5.76
N LEU A 1156 -21.65 21.65 -5.81
CA LEU A 1156 -22.77 21.25 -6.67
C LEU A 1156 -22.71 22.00 -8.00
N THR A 1157 -22.97 21.28 -9.09
CA THR A 1157 -23.08 21.85 -10.43
C THR A 1157 -24.54 22.21 -10.72
N GLU A 1158 -24.79 23.46 -11.07
CA GLU A 1158 -26.11 23.98 -11.42
C GLU A 1158 -26.38 23.86 -12.93
N ARG A 1159 -27.61 23.45 -13.30
CA ARG A 1159 -28.06 23.35 -14.70
C ARG A 1159 -29.54 23.72 -14.81
N VAL A 1160 -29.91 24.42 -15.88
CA VAL A 1160 -31.30 24.65 -16.29
C VAL A 1160 -31.73 23.50 -17.22
N LEU A 1161 -32.89 22.90 -16.97
CA LEU A 1161 -33.45 21.78 -17.74
C LEU A 1161 -34.45 22.22 -18.80
#